data_AF-A0A814VND6-F1
#
_entry.id   AF-A0A814VND6-F1
#
_cell.length_a   1.000
_cell.length_b   1.000
_cell.length_c   1.000
_cell.angle_alpha   90.00
_cell.angle_beta   90.00
_cell.angle_gamma   90.00
#
_symmetry.space_group_name_H-M   'P 1'
#
loop_
_entity.id
_entity.type
_entity.pdbx_description
1 polymer ?
#
loop_
_entity_poly.entity_id
_entity_poly.type
_entity_poly.pdbx_seq_one_letter_code
_entity_poly.pdbx_strand_id
1 'polypeptide(L)'
;MKLSCSLLFIFFYKISILLAAEEKFKIVCYFANWAVKRPGGGSMTPEDIDPCLCTHVIYAFSEMDNNLLIPMEKHDLKDGNQPGFFERFNAWKSVNKNLKTLLAVGGWDMGMKDFAGIVKSEKTMKKFAESAVKYLRKHKFDGLDLDFEYPGVDWRDSPKEDKQKFTKMCEILYATFEKEVETSGGERLLLTAAVAAAKINIDKAYEVDKLVPVMDWFNLMTYDFHGSWDQNRAHHSSLNSKDDEKDDTMYIDFAVKYFQKLGMPANKMMLGIGTYGRGDTPAMPYTGFKGENGFVAYYESCIQIVCEKMKETWDAKQLVPYIAGPYNQPKAGVENVRSMKYKANYIKKNNLGGAMIWTLDMDDFRGQFCCQGKFPLIKTIKAVLHGQLKLLPKEKICSTCPTKEYKNFKPEIQPQTTEKTTKKPKKSKRDAETPSPQDVCEELKDGQWPDPSDCKSYYLCRGVGTQWGEQKREVCYAGSYFDPNEKTCKWVGMDKLNCEELVEGYENPVAGVTRSTDEATDDDDDGADDDDNTSTDAGAGSSKKKKTKAPSTKSISILSRTTSEFDTCTAEKPVEFDPVQGMLCYSCESQKENSDCQINPNQTTSIMCETKQQICYSKKAINVAGKLLQFSRGCSMPPPSTGNLTQQAQSMALWPLQSNE
;
A
#
# COMPACT_ATOMS: atom_id res chain seq x y z
N MET A 1 10.57 6.06 -56.67
CA MET A 1 9.40 6.00 -55.76
C MET A 1 9.32 4.74 -54.88
N LYS A 2 9.70 3.53 -55.34
CA LYS A 2 9.56 2.29 -54.53
C LYS A 2 10.47 2.20 -53.28
N LEU A 3 11.68 2.76 -53.31
CA LEU A 3 12.60 2.74 -52.14
C LEU A 3 12.13 3.61 -50.95
N SER A 4 11.34 4.65 -51.21
CA SER A 4 10.88 5.58 -50.18
C SER A 4 9.77 4.98 -49.31
N CYS A 5 8.95 4.08 -49.87
CA CYS A 5 7.86 3.44 -49.13
C CYS A 5 8.37 2.43 -48.11
N SER A 6 9.42 1.67 -48.44
CA SER A 6 10.00 0.66 -47.54
C SER A 6 10.72 1.28 -46.34
N LEU A 7 11.40 2.42 -46.53
CA LEU A 7 12.04 3.15 -45.43
C LEU A 7 11.02 3.80 -44.48
N LEU A 8 9.93 4.34 -45.03
CA LEU A 8 8.80 4.83 -44.23
C LEU A 8 8.13 3.68 -43.46
N PHE A 9 7.93 2.51 -44.08
CA PHE A 9 7.35 1.35 -43.41
C PHE A 9 8.24 0.82 -42.26
N ILE A 10 9.56 0.76 -42.45
CA ILE A 10 10.51 0.37 -41.40
C ILE A 10 10.56 1.42 -40.28
N PHE A 11 10.48 2.71 -40.63
CA PHE A 11 10.45 3.80 -39.66
C PHE A 11 9.16 3.81 -38.84
N PHE A 12 7.99 3.63 -39.47
CA PHE A 12 6.72 3.47 -38.78
C PHE A 12 6.64 2.16 -38.00
N TYR A 13 7.18 1.05 -38.50
CA TYR A 13 7.27 -0.22 -37.77
C TYR A 13 8.18 -0.12 -36.54
N LYS A 14 9.34 0.54 -36.66
CA LYS A 14 10.21 0.83 -35.51
C LYS A 14 9.57 1.82 -34.53
N ILE A 15 8.85 2.83 -35.01
CA ILE A 15 8.09 3.75 -34.15
C ILE A 15 6.92 3.03 -33.48
N SER A 16 6.24 2.10 -34.14
CA SER A 16 5.22 1.24 -33.53
C SER A 16 5.81 0.30 -32.48
N ILE A 17 7.02 -0.24 -32.70
CA ILE A 17 7.76 -1.03 -31.69
C ILE A 17 8.28 -0.14 -30.54
N LEU A 18 8.64 1.12 -30.80
CA LEU A 18 9.07 2.09 -29.78
C LEU A 18 7.90 2.73 -29.01
N LEU A 19 6.70 2.81 -29.60
CA LEU A 19 5.47 3.34 -28.99
C LEU A 19 4.66 2.24 -28.29
N ALA A 20 4.85 0.97 -28.66
CA ALA A 20 4.44 -0.17 -27.87
C ALA A 20 5.46 -0.42 -26.75
N ALA A 21 5.62 0.55 -25.85
CA ALA A 21 5.99 0.19 -24.49
C ALA A 21 4.80 -0.58 -23.91
N GLU A 22 4.67 -1.86 -24.24
CA GLU A 22 3.82 -2.79 -23.50
C GLU A 22 4.14 -2.58 -22.02
N GLU A 23 3.11 -2.41 -21.19
CA GLU A 23 3.30 -2.47 -19.75
C GLU A 23 3.83 -3.86 -19.41
N LYS A 24 5.15 -3.99 -19.35
CA LYS A 24 5.87 -5.26 -19.23
C LYS A 24 5.49 -6.03 -17.97
N PHE A 25 5.00 -5.34 -16.94
CA PHE A 25 4.62 -5.91 -15.66
C PHE A 25 3.20 -5.50 -15.28
N LYS A 26 2.40 -6.49 -14.89
CA LYS A 26 1.09 -6.25 -14.28
C LYS A 26 1.25 -5.79 -12.83
N ILE A 27 0.37 -4.90 -12.42
CA ILE A 27 0.15 -4.54 -11.02
C ILE A 27 -1.31 -4.88 -10.74
N VAL A 28 -1.53 -5.95 -9.99
CA VAL A 28 -2.82 -6.54 -9.69
C VAL A 28 -3.17 -6.20 -8.24
N CYS A 29 -4.21 -5.43 -8.00
CA CYS A 29 -4.54 -4.93 -6.67
C CYS A 29 -5.89 -5.44 -6.20
N TYR A 30 -5.97 -6.02 -4.99
CA TYR A 30 -7.23 -6.41 -4.40
C TYR A 30 -7.90 -5.23 -3.68
N PHE A 31 -9.19 -5.05 -3.93
CA PHE A 31 -10.10 -4.15 -3.21
C PHE A 31 -11.03 -4.99 -2.35
N ALA A 32 -10.93 -4.88 -1.02
CA ALA A 32 -11.81 -5.56 -0.09
C ALA A 32 -13.10 -4.76 0.14
N ASN A 33 -14.26 -5.29 -0.25
CA ASN A 33 -15.54 -4.58 -0.12
C ASN A 33 -15.91 -4.29 1.35
N TRP A 34 -15.51 -5.15 2.28
CA TRP A 34 -15.74 -4.96 3.72
C TRP A 34 -14.89 -3.84 4.32
N ALA A 35 -13.88 -3.31 3.61
CA ALA A 35 -13.08 -2.19 4.09
C ALA A 35 -13.92 -0.94 4.37
N VAL A 36 -15.09 -0.79 3.74
CA VAL A 36 -16.04 0.30 4.07
C VAL A 36 -16.49 0.27 5.53
N LYS A 37 -16.52 -0.90 6.16
CA LYS A 37 -16.97 -1.09 7.55
C LYS A 37 -15.91 -0.70 8.58
N ARG A 38 -14.67 -0.42 8.16
CA ARG A 38 -13.61 0.04 9.07
C ARG A 38 -13.94 1.42 9.63
N PRO A 39 -13.58 1.70 10.90
CA PRO A 39 -13.84 3.01 11.49
C PRO A 39 -12.87 4.08 10.95
N GLY A 40 -13.31 5.34 11.01
CA GLY A 40 -12.46 6.52 10.78
C GLY A 40 -11.67 6.46 9.46
N GLY A 41 -10.40 6.86 9.52
CA GLY A 41 -9.52 6.89 8.34
C GLY A 41 -9.23 5.53 7.69
N GLY A 42 -9.60 4.41 8.32
CA GLY A 42 -9.46 3.06 7.75
C GLY A 42 -10.59 2.65 6.80
N SER A 43 -11.72 3.37 6.78
CA SER A 43 -12.85 3.07 5.88
C SER A 43 -12.47 3.31 4.42
N MET A 44 -12.61 2.33 3.52
CA MET A 44 -12.35 2.52 2.08
C MET A 44 -13.59 2.24 1.24
N THR A 45 -13.88 3.11 0.27
CA THR A 45 -14.92 2.90 -0.77
C THR A 45 -14.30 2.83 -2.17
N PRO A 46 -15.06 2.45 -3.22
CA PRO A 46 -14.54 2.47 -4.58
C PRO A 46 -13.97 3.83 -5.01
N GLU A 47 -14.48 4.94 -4.47
CA GLU A 47 -14.00 6.30 -4.79
C GLU A 47 -12.56 6.57 -4.34
N ASP A 48 -12.06 5.82 -3.36
CA ASP A 48 -10.68 5.97 -2.87
C ASP A 48 -9.65 5.33 -3.82
N ILE A 49 -10.08 4.52 -4.79
CA ILE A 49 -9.20 3.86 -5.76
C ILE A 49 -8.68 4.89 -6.76
N ASP A 50 -7.37 5.01 -6.88
CA ASP A 50 -6.73 5.72 -8.00
C ASP A 50 -6.78 4.82 -9.25
N PRO A 51 -7.55 5.15 -10.30
CA PRO A 51 -7.75 4.30 -11.48
C PRO A 51 -6.48 4.11 -12.31
N CYS A 52 -5.44 4.89 -12.05
CA CYS A 52 -4.14 4.80 -12.72
C CYS A 52 -3.09 4.10 -11.84
N LEU A 53 -3.40 3.70 -10.60
CA LEU A 53 -2.43 3.08 -9.70
C LEU A 53 -2.08 1.65 -10.12
N CYS A 54 -3.07 0.86 -10.53
CA CYS A 54 -2.94 -0.55 -10.85
C CYS A 54 -3.37 -0.82 -12.30
N THR A 55 -2.85 -1.88 -12.89
CA THR A 55 -3.27 -2.34 -14.23
C THR A 55 -4.56 -3.15 -14.17
N HIS A 56 -4.71 -3.91 -13.09
CA HIS A 56 -5.83 -4.78 -12.80
C HIS A 56 -6.26 -4.53 -11.37
N VAL A 57 -7.57 -4.40 -11.12
CA VAL A 57 -8.12 -4.35 -9.76
C VAL A 57 -9.12 -5.48 -9.61
N ILE A 58 -8.93 -6.29 -8.56
CA ILE A 58 -9.76 -7.44 -8.26
C ILE A 58 -10.69 -7.09 -7.09
N TYR A 59 -12.00 -7.23 -7.30
CA TYR A 59 -13.02 -6.99 -6.28
C TYR A 59 -13.14 -8.23 -5.39
N ALA A 60 -12.73 -8.12 -4.13
CA ALA A 60 -12.85 -9.15 -3.10
C ALA A 60 -14.04 -8.83 -2.18
N PHE A 61 -15.09 -9.64 -2.11
CA PHE A 61 -15.38 -10.84 -2.91
C PHE A 61 -16.84 -10.83 -3.36
N SER A 62 -17.18 -11.72 -4.30
CA SER A 62 -18.53 -12.25 -4.43
C SER A 62 -18.74 -13.46 -3.54
N GLU A 63 -19.97 -13.69 -3.11
CA GLU A 63 -20.39 -14.91 -2.44
C GLU A 63 -20.93 -15.95 -3.44
N MET A 64 -21.28 -17.13 -2.92
CA MET A 64 -21.91 -18.19 -3.68
C MET A 64 -23.25 -18.61 -3.06
N ASP A 65 -24.27 -18.79 -3.89
CA ASP A 65 -25.50 -19.48 -3.53
C ASP A 65 -25.90 -20.44 -4.63
N ASN A 66 -26.22 -21.69 -4.29
CA ASN A 66 -26.65 -22.72 -5.22
C ASN A 66 -25.71 -22.90 -6.45
N ASN A 67 -24.41 -22.78 -6.21
CA ASN A 67 -23.31 -22.79 -7.19
C ASN A 67 -23.37 -21.63 -8.21
N LEU A 68 -23.89 -20.47 -7.81
CA LEU A 68 -23.98 -19.26 -8.62
C LEU A 68 -23.30 -18.10 -7.87
N LEU A 69 -22.67 -17.19 -8.62
CA LEU A 69 -22.15 -15.96 -8.05
C LEU A 69 -23.30 -15.05 -7.58
N ILE A 70 -23.16 -14.54 -6.36
CA ILE A 70 -24.07 -13.56 -5.75
C ILE A 70 -23.25 -12.41 -5.13
N PRO A 71 -23.83 -11.22 -4.90
CA PRO A 71 -23.14 -10.20 -4.12
C PRO A 71 -22.84 -10.71 -2.72
N MET A 72 -21.70 -10.32 -2.16
CA MET A 72 -21.37 -10.61 -0.77
C MET A 72 -22.12 -9.64 0.17
N GLU A 73 -22.26 -8.39 -0.26
CA GLU A 73 -22.92 -7.35 0.52
C GLU A 73 -24.08 -6.71 -0.25
N LYS A 74 -25.13 -6.29 0.46
CA LYS A 74 -26.27 -5.61 -0.17
C LYS A 74 -25.86 -4.36 -0.97
N HIS A 75 -24.85 -3.64 -0.49
CA HIS A 75 -24.34 -2.43 -1.14
C HIS A 75 -23.51 -2.71 -2.40
N ASP A 76 -23.19 -3.98 -2.72
CA ASP A 76 -22.55 -4.34 -3.99
C ASP A 76 -23.48 -4.04 -5.18
N LEU A 77 -24.79 -4.22 -4.97
CA LEU A 77 -25.83 -3.98 -5.95
C LEU A 77 -26.45 -2.60 -5.78
N LYS A 78 -27.05 -2.11 -6.88
CA LYS A 78 -27.79 -0.85 -6.94
C LYS A 78 -29.02 -0.91 -6.02
N ASP A 79 -29.25 0.18 -5.28
CA ASP A 79 -30.43 0.38 -4.43
C ASP A 79 -31.24 1.59 -4.93
N GLY A 80 -32.42 1.34 -5.50
CA GLY A 80 -33.22 2.38 -6.14
C GLY A 80 -32.45 3.08 -7.26
N ASN A 81 -32.16 4.38 -7.08
CA ASN A 81 -31.34 5.17 -8.01
C ASN A 81 -29.86 5.25 -7.62
N GLN A 82 -29.48 4.73 -6.45
CA GLN A 82 -28.11 4.80 -5.94
C GLN A 82 -27.26 3.67 -6.53
N PRO A 83 -26.17 3.97 -7.26
CA PRO A 83 -25.31 2.94 -7.84
C PRO A 83 -24.61 2.14 -6.74
N GLY A 84 -24.63 0.80 -6.88
CA GLY A 84 -23.93 -0.12 -5.98
C GLY A 84 -22.42 -0.10 -6.19
N PHE A 85 -21.67 -0.80 -5.33
CA PHE A 85 -20.21 -0.83 -5.42
C PHE A 85 -19.72 -1.43 -6.74
N PHE A 86 -20.36 -2.46 -7.30
CA PHE A 86 -19.93 -3.00 -8.60
C PHE A 86 -20.01 -1.96 -9.72
N GLU A 87 -21.06 -1.14 -9.73
CA GLU A 87 -21.23 -0.09 -10.73
C GLU A 87 -20.16 0.99 -10.57
N ARG A 88 -19.93 1.47 -9.34
CA ARG A 88 -18.92 2.50 -9.03
C ARG A 88 -17.49 2.01 -9.25
N PHE A 89 -17.20 0.77 -8.88
CA PHE A 89 -15.91 0.12 -9.10
C PHE A 89 -15.57 -0.02 -10.58
N ASN A 90 -16.53 -0.50 -11.39
CA ASN A 90 -16.32 -0.66 -12.83
C ASN A 90 -16.38 0.66 -13.60
N ALA A 91 -16.93 1.73 -13.01
CA ALA A 91 -16.94 3.07 -13.61
C ALA A 91 -15.52 3.65 -13.80
N TRP A 92 -14.53 3.19 -13.04
CA TRP A 92 -13.13 3.63 -13.20
C TRP A 92 -12.54 3.35 -14.57
N LYS A 93 -13.06 2.34 -15.28
CA LYS A 93 -12.68 2.05 -16.68
C LYS A 93 -13.12 3.15 -17.66
N SER A 94 -14.00 4.07 -17.24
CA SER A 94 -14.30 5.27 -18.01
C SER A 94 -13.17 6.30 -17.98
N VAL A 95 -12.42 6.36 -16.88
CA VAL A 95 -11.27 7.25 -16.65
C VAL A 95 -10.00 6.65 -17.22
N ASN A 96 -9.73 5.37 -16.93
CA ASN A 96 -8.59 4.63 -17.48
C ASN A 96 -9.10 3.46 -18.32
N LYS A 97 -9.08 3.61 -19.65
CA LYS A 97 -9.56 2.58 -20.60
C LYS A 97 -8.72 1.31 -20.62
N ASN A 98 -7.49 1.36 -20.11
CA ASN A 98 -6.60 0.21 -20.02
C ASN A 98 -6.78 -0.58 -18.71
N LEU A 99 -7.49 -0.03 -17.73
CA LEU A 99 -7.78 -0.70 -16.47
C LEU A 99 -8.67 -1.91 -16.72
N LYS A 100 -8.27 -3.06 -16.18
CA LYS A 100 -9.10 -4.27 -16.14
C LYS A 100 -9.62 -4.52 -14.74
N THR A 101 -10.87 -4.93 -14.64
CA THR A 101 -11.52 -5.23 -13.36
C THR A 101 -11.95 -6.69 -13.32
N LEU A 102 -11.57 -7.43 -12.27
CA LEU A 102 -11.99 -8.81 -12.07
C LEU A 102 -12.84 -8.90 -10.80
N LEU A 103 -13.71 -9.90 -10.74
CA LEU A 103 -14.44 -10.27 -9.52
C LEU A 103 -13.79 -11.53 -8.94
N ALA A 104 -13.44 -11.52 -7.66
CA ALA A 104 -12.94 -12.69 -6.97
C ALA A 104 -14.07 -13.46 -6.29
N VAL A 105 -13.99 -14.79 -6.31
CA VAL A 105 -14.87 -15.70 -5.56
C VAL A 105 -14.01 -16.64 -4.71
N GLY A 106 -14.35 -16.77 -3.44
CA GLY A 106 -13.58 -17.55 -2.48
C GLY A 106 -13.13 -16.72 -1.27
N GLY A 107 -11.85 -16.84 -0.95
CA GLY A 107 -11.23 -16.22 0.21
C GLY A 107 -11.40 -17.05 1.48
N TRP A 108 -10.60 -16.70 2.50
CA TRP A 108 -10.49 -17.43 3.75
C TRP A 108 -11.82 -17.73 4.46
N ASP A 109 -12.74 -16.76 4.50
CA ASP A 109 -13.99 -16.82 5.27
C ASP A 109 -15.11 -17.63 4.60
N MET A 110 -15.08 -17.77 3.28
CA MET A 110 -16.09 -18.54 2.54
C MET A 110 -16.05 -20.03 2.90
N GLY A 111 -14.86 -20.55 3.23
CA GLY A 111 -14.66 -21.97 3.52
C GLY A 111 -14.91 -22.88 2.30
N MET A 112 -14.85 -24.20 2.49
CA MET A 112 -14.81 -25.16 1.38
C MET A 112 -16.18 -25.68 0.93
N LYS A 113 -17.25 -25.44 1.69
CA LYS A 113 -18.58 -26.01 1.41
C LYS A 113 -19.14 -25.54 0.06
N ASP A 114 -18.98 -24.26 -0.25
CA ASP A 114 -19.52 -23.70 -1.48
C ASP A 114 -18.74 -24.18 -2.72
N PHE A 115 -17.41 -24.28 -2.61
CA PHE A 115 -16.60 -24.88 -3.65
C PHE A 115 -16.92 -26.36 -3.86
N ALA A 116 -17.13 -27.13 -2.78
CA ALA A 116 -17.53 -28.53 -2.85
C ALA A 116 -18.83 -28.71 -3.65
N GLY A 117 -19.77 -27.76 -3.55
CA GLY A 117 -20.98 -27.71 -4.36
C GLY A 117 -20.71 -27.57 -5.86
N ILE A 118 -19.76 -26.71 -6.26
CA ILE A 118 -19.36 -26.52 -7.66
C ILE A 118 -18.64 -27.75 -8.19
N VAL A 119 -17.61 -28.21 -7.48
CA VAL A 119 -16.72 -29.27 -7.97
C VAL A 119 -17.33 -30.67 -7.88
N LYS A 120 -18.55 -30.81 -7.34
CA LYS A 120 -19.28 -32.07 -7.20
C LYS A 120 -19.40 -32.87 -8.50
N SER A 121 -19.56 -32.22 -9.64
CA SER A 121 -19.74 -32.87 -10.94
C SER A 121 -19.41 -31.92 -12.10
N GLU A 122 -19.12 -32.47 -13.28
CA GLU A 122 -18.96 -31.65 -14.49
C GLU A 122 -20.22 -30.82 -14.81
N LYS A 123 -21.42 -31.34 -14.51
CA LYS A 123 -22.68 -30.61 -14.69
C LYS A 123 -22.74 -29.35 -13.82
N THR A 124 -22.31 -29.44 -12.55
CA THR A 124 -22.30 -28.29 -11.63
C THR A 124 -21.20 -27.30 -12.00
N MET A 125 -20.03 -27.76 -12.45
CA MET A 125 -18.96 -26.90 -12.97
C MET A 125 -19.42 -26.11 -14.21
N LYS A 126 -20.10 -26.75 -15.18
CA LYS A 126 -20.65 -26.07 -16.36
C LYS A 126 -21.72 -25.04 -15.98
N LYS A 127 -22.64 -25.40 -15.08
CA LYS A 127 -23.66 -24.48 -14.57
C LYS A 127 -23.02 -23.24 -13.94
N PHE A 128 -22.00 -23.44 -13.10
CA PHE A 128 -21.24 -22.36 -12.50
C PHE A 128 -20.60 -21.48 -13.58
N ALA A 129 -19.83 -22.06 -14.51
CA ALA A 129 -19.14 -21.32 -15.56
C ALA A 129 -20.08 -20.47 -16.43
N GLU A 130 -21.19 -21.05 -16.89
CA GLU A 130 -22.21 -20.34 -17.69
C GLU A 130 -22.88 -19.22 -16.89
N SER A 131 -23.12 -19.42 -15.59
CA SER A 131 -23.69 -18.40 -14.73
C SER A 131 -22.72 -17.27 -14.41
N ALA A 132 -21.43 -17.61 -14.21
CA ALA A 132 -20.37 -16.66 -13.95
C ALA A 132 -20.20 -15.70 -15.13
N VAL A 133 -20.19 -16.22 -16.36
CA VAL A 133 -20.22 -15.41 -17.59
C VAL A 133 -21.35 -14.36 -17.53
N LYS A 134 -22.59 -14.81 -17.29
CA LYS A 134 -23.76 -13.91 -17.26
C LYS A 134 -23.61 -12.84 -16.17
N TYR A 135 -23.13 -13.24 -15.00
CA TYR A 135 -22.96 -12.35 -13.86
C TYR A 135 -21.88 -11.29 -14.11
N LEU A 136 -20.71 -11.72 -14.58
CA LEU A 136 -19.57 -10.84 -14.86
C LEU A 136 -19.91 -9.82 -15.94
N ARG A 137 -20.52 -10.26 -17.05
CA ARG A 137 -20.94 -9.36 -18.13
C ARG A 137 -22.03 -8.39 -17.67
N LYS A 138 -23.04 -8.86 -16.92
CA LYS A 138 -24.09 -8.00 -16.34
C LYS A 138 -23.50 -6.87 -15.50
N HIS A 139 -22.49 -7.18 -14.69
CA HIS A 139 -21.85 -6.21 -13.79
C HIS A 139 -20.63 -5.52 -14.41
N LYS A 140 -20.31 -5.78 -15.68
CA LYS A 140 -19.21 -5.19 -16.45
C LYS A 140 -17.82 -5.49 -15.89
N PHE A 141 -17.60 -6.69 -15.35
CA PHE A 141 -16.27 -7.20 -15.05
C PHE A 141 -15.60 -7.79 -16.29
N ASP A 142 -14.27 -7.70 -16.33
CA ASP A 142 -13.41 -8.22 -17.40
C ASP A 142 -12.88 -9.62 -17.11
N GLY A 143 -13.16 -10.20 -15.94
CA GLY A 143 -12.74 -11.56 -15.63
C GLY A 143 -13.13 -12.04 -14.23
N LEU A 144 -12.77 -13.29 -13.96
CA LEU A 144 -12.97 -14.01 -12.70
C LEU A 144 -11.63 -14.36 -12.08
N ASP A 145 -11.49 -14.12 -10.79
CA ASP A 145 -10.38 -14.59 -9.97
C ASP A 145 -10.88 -15.69 -9.01
N LEU A 146 -10.23 -16.85 -9.04
CA LEU A 146 -10.57 -17.98 -8.18
C LEU A 146 -9.67 -17.98 -6.95
N ASP A 147 -10.27 -17.83 -5.77
CA ASP A 147 -9.54 -17.83 -4.49
C ASP A 147 -9.98 -19.02 -3.63
N PHE A 148 -9.79 -20.23 -4.16
CA PHE A 148 -10.16 -21.48 -3.49
C PHE A 148 -9.07 -21.87 -2.49
N GLU A 149 -9.32 -21.63 -1.20
CA GLU A 149 -8.34 -21.78 -0.12
C GLU A 149 -8.60 -22.96 0.84
N TYR A 150 -8.14 -24.20 0.61
CA TYR A 150 -7.39 -24.69 -0.55
C TYR A 150 -7.90 -26.07 -0.98
N PRO A 151 -7.98 -26.36 -2.30
CA PRO A 151 -8.38 -27.69 -2.77
C PRO A 151 -7.42 -28.76 -2.26
N GLY A 152 -7.93 -29.93 -1.88
CA GLY A 152 -7.12 -31.05 -1.43
C GLY A 152 -6.45 -30.88 -0.07
N VAL A 153 -6.78 -29.82 0.68
CA VAL A 153 -6.23 -29.55 2.01
C VAL A 153 -7.20 -30.00 3.11
N ASP A 154 -6.91 -31.18 3.67
CA ASP A 154 -7.76 -31.87 4.65
C ASP A 154 -8.15 -31.02 5.87
N TRP A 155 -7.22 -30.21 6.42
CA TRP A 155 -7.51 -29.39 7.62
C TRP A 155 -8.44 -28.19 7.35
N ARG A 156 -8.81 -27.97 6.08
CA ARG A 156 -9.86 -27.02 5.68
C ARG A 156 -11.13 -27.72 5.21
N ASP A 157 -11.27 -29.03 5.42
CA ASP A 157 -12.39 -29.83 4.95
C ASP A 157 -12.49 -29.98 3.41
N SER A 158 -11.35 -29.89 2.69
CA SER A 158 -11.31 -30.22 1.25
C SER A 158 -10.63 -31.57 0.99
N PRO A 159 -11.35 -32.55 0.42
CA PRO A 159 -10.81 -33.88 0.14
C PRO A 159 -9.76 -33.86 -0.98
N LYS A 160 -8.83 -34.81 -0.96
CA LYS A 160 -7.67 -34.88 -1.88
C LYS A 160 -8.04 -34.84 -3.36
N GLU A 161 -9.20 -35.40 -3.74
CA GLU A 161 -9.65 -35.40 -5.14
C GLU A 161 -10.00 -33.99 -5.65
N ASP A 162 -10.21 -33.03 -4.77
CA ASP A 162 -10.47 -31.64 -5.15
C ASP A 162 -9.28 -31.00 -5.86
N LYS A 163 -8.06 -31.56 -5.70
CA LYS A 163 -6.91 -31.21 -6.54
C LYS A 163 -7.24 -31.34 -8.03
N GLN A 164 -7.70 -32.52 -8.46
CA GLN A 164 -8.03 -32.79 -9.86
C GLN A 164 -9.34 -32.10 -10.28
N LYS A 165 -10.31 -32.00 -9.36
CA LYS A 165 -11.57 -31.33 -9.68
C LYS A 165 -11.39 -29.81 -9.83
N PHE A 166 -10.47 -29.19 -9.11
CA PHE A 166 -10.10 -27.79 -9.31
C PHE A 166 -9.52 -27.56 -10.70
N THR A 167 -8.58 -28.41 -11.14
CA THR A 167 -8.08 -28.41 -12.53
C THR A 167 -9.23 -28.52 -13.52
N LYS A 168 -10.13 -29.49 -13.31
CA LYS A 168 -11.26 -29.72 -14.22
C LYS A 168 -12.22 -28.53 -14.29
N MET A 169 -12.47 -27.88 -13.16
CA MET A 169 -13.28 -26.67 -13.10
C MET A 169 -12.63 -25.52 -13.88
N CYS A 170 -11.31 -25.33 -13.76
CA CYS A 170 -10.57 -24.31 -14.50
C CYS A 170 -10.60 -24.56 -16.02
N GLU A 171 -10.43 -25.80 -16.46
CA GLU A 171 -10.59 -26.18 -17.88
C GLU A 171 -11.98 -25.81 -18.43
N ILE A 172 -13.03 -26.11 -17.66
CA ILE A 172 -14.41 -25.81 -18.06
C ILE A 172 -14.66 -24.31 -18.10
N LEU A 173 -14.21 -23.56 -17.10
CA LEU A 173 -14.31 -22.09 -17.08
C LEU A 173 -13.61 -21.49 -18.29
N TYR A 174 -12.37 -21.90 -18.56
CA TYR A 174 -11.60 -21.42 -19.70
C TYR A 174 -12.32 -21.69 -21.03
N ALA A 175 -12.76 -22.94 -21.26
CA ALA A 175 -13.50 -23.31 -22.47
C ALA A 175 -14.83 -22.54 -22.61
N THR A 176 -15.54 -22.32 -21.52
CA THR A 176 -16.76 -21.52 -21.50
C THR A 176 -16.49 -20.04 -21.81
N PHE A 177 -15.40 -19.48 -21.31
CA PHE A 177 -15.01 -18.09 -21.57
C PHE A 177 -14.56 -17.89 -23.02
N GLU A 178 -13.77 -18.81 -23.59
CA GLU A 178 -13.42 -18.81 -25.02
C GLU A 178 -14.68 -18.87 -25.90
N LYS A 179 -15.61 -19.76 -25.59
CA LYS A 179 -16.85 -19.91 -26.36
C LYS A 179 -17.77 -18.68 -26.28
N GLU A 180 -17.80 -17.98 -25.14
CA GLU A 180 -18.67 -16.81 -24.99
C GLU A 180 -18.33 -15.69 -25.99
N VAL A 181 -17.05 -15.55 -26.35
CA VAL A 181 -16.58 -14.53 -27.30
C VAL A 181 -17.29 -14.64 -28.66
N GLU A 182 -17.59 -15.86 -29.12
CA GLU A 182 -18.32 -16.10 -30.36
C GLU A 182 -19.71 -15.45 -30.37
N THR A 183 -20.32 -15.32 -29.19
CA THR A 183 -21.66 -14.75 -29.02
C THR A 183 -21.66 -13.28 -28.60
N SER A 184 -20.66 -12.84 -27.82
CA SER A 184 -20.58 -11.48 -27.30
C SER A 184 -19.86 -10.51 -28.24
N GLY A 185 -18.96 -11.00 -29.09
CA GLY A 185 -18.09 -10.18 -29.94
C GLY A 185 -17.06 -9.33 -29.18
N GLY A 186 -16.95 -9.52 -27.86
CA GLY A 186 -16.05 -8.78 -26.97
C GLY A 186 -14.73 -9.51 -26.69
N GLU A 187 -13.86 -8.90 -25.87
CA GLU A 187 -12.67 -9.59 -25.35
C GLU A 187 -13.08 -10.75 -24.43
N ARG A 188 -12.35 -11.87 -24.48
CA ARG A 188 -12.53 -12.99 -23.56
C ARG A 188 -12.42 -12.51 -22.11
N LEU A 189 -13.29 -13.00 -21.24
CA LEU A 189 -13.16 -12.84 -19.79
C LEU A 189 -11.83 -13.46 -19.30
N LEU A 190 -11.06 -12.71 -18.53
CA LEU A 190 -9.84 -13.19 -17.90
C LEU A 190 -10.16 -14.24 -16.84
N LEU A 191 -9.31 -15.25 -16.71
CA LEU A 191 -9.40 -16.28 -15.68
C LEU A 191 -8.07 -16.35 -14.91
N THR A 192 -8.12 -16.01 -13.63
CA THR A 192 -6.96 -15.96 -12.74
C THR A 192 -7.25 -16.74 -11.47
N ALA A 193 -6.21 -17.06 -10.70
CA ALA A 193 -6.38 -17.67 -9.39
C ALA A 193 -5.33 -17.15 -8.41
N ALA A 194 -5.78 -16.91 -7.18
CA ALA A 194 -4.91 -16.80 -6.02
C ALA A 194 -4.51 -18.19 -5.55
N VAL A 195 -3.19 -18.42 -5.38
CA VAL A 195 -2.63 -19.74 -5.07
C VAL A 195 -1.70 -19.68 -3.87
N ALA A 196 -1.75 -20.71 -3.03
CA ALA A 196 -0.89 -20.84 -1.86
C ALA A 196 0.61 -20.82 -2.25
N ALA A 197 1.45 -20.28 -1.36
CA ALA A 197 2.90 -20.27 -1.55
C ALA A 197 3.66 -21.32 -0.73
N ALA A 198 3.06 -21.85 0.34
CA ALA A 198 3.69 -22.89 1.15
C ALA A 198 3.72 -24.23 0.41
N LYS A 199 4.91 -24.86 0.31
CA LYS A 199 5.14 -26.10 -0.44
C LYS A 199 4.09 -27.19 -0.18
N ILE A 200 3.76 -27.41 1.09
CA ILE A 200 2.81 -28.44 1.52
C ILE A 200 1.41 -28.22 0.93
N ASN A 201 0.98 -26.96 0.80
CA ASN A 201 -0.31 -26.64 0.22
C ASN A 201 -0.24 -26.71 -1.32
N ILE A 202 0.85 -26.25 -1.92
CA ILE A 202 1.07 -26.36 -3.37
C ILE A 202 0.94 -27.82 -3.84
N ASP A 203 1.62 -28.74 -3.15
CA ASP A 203 1.65 -30.16 -3.51
C ASP A 203 0.27 -30.81 -3.41
N LYS A 204 -0.54 -30.39 -2.43
CA LYS A 204 -1.89 -30.90 -2.21
C LYS A 204 -2.91 -30.29 -3.18
N ALA A 205 -2.75 -29.03 -3.55
CA ALA A 205 -3.82 -28.25 -4.17
C ALA A 205 -3.74 -28.18 -5.70
N TYR A 206 -2.56 -28.22 -6.31
CA TYR A 206 -2.42 -27.75 -7.69
C TYR A 206 -1.73 -28.76 -8.63
N GLU A 207 -2.37 -29.05 -9.76
CA GLU A 207 -1.72 -29.65 -10.94
C GLU A 207 -1.18 -28.53 -11.83
N VAL A 208 -0.07 -27.94 -11.41
CA VAL A 208 0.48 -26.69 -11.97
C VAL A 208 0.65 -26.76 -13.50
N ASP A 209 1.20 -27.86 -14.01
CA ASP A 209 1.41 -28.11 -15.43
C ASP A 209 0.11 -28.13 -16.25
N LYS A 210 -0.98 -28.62 -15.66
CA LYS A 210 -2.32 -28.66 -16.28
C LYS A 210 -3.10 -27.36 -16.13
N LEU A 211 -2.85 -26.60 -15.07
CA LEU A 211 -3.50 -25.30 -14.84
C LEU A 211 -2.89 -24.21 -15.74
N VAL A 212 -1.57 -24.24 -15.98
CA VAL A 212 -0.87 -23.20 -16.76
C VAL A 212 -1.50 -22.90 -18.12
N PRO A 213 -1.92 -23.89 -18.95
CA PRO A 213 -2.55 -23.62 -20.25
C PRO A 213 -3.92 -22.94 -20.18
N VAL A 214 -4.67 -23.12 -19.08
CA VAL A 214 -6.07 -22.69 -18.96
C VAL A 214 -6.25 -21.46 -18.06
N MET A 215 -5.16 -20.85 -17.59
CA MET A 215 -5.17 -19.67 -16.74
C MET A 215 -4.40 -18.52 -17.41
N ASP A 216 -4.91 -17.29 -17.31
CA ASP A 216 -4.22 -16.11 -17.83
C ASP A 216 -2.94 -15.83 -17.02
N TRP A 217 -3.04 -15.87 -15.70
CA TRP A 217 -1.91 -15.87 -14.76
C TRP A 217 -2.34 -16.35 -13.36
N PHE A 218 -1.37 -16.44 -12.46
CA PHE A 218 -1.54 -16.83 -11.06
C PHE A 218 -1.06 -15.72 -10.13
N ASN A 219 -1.86 -15.45 -9.11
CA ASN A 219 -1.57 -14.54 -8.02
C ASN A 219 -0.97 -15.35 -6.86
N LEU A 220 0.36 -15.45 -6.77
CA LEU A 220 1.00 -16.27 -5.73
C LEU A 220 0.90 -15.54 -4.40
N MET A 221 0.20 -16.11 -3.42
CA MET A 221 0.06 -15.54 -2.07
C MET A 221 1.33 -15.73 -1.25
N THR A 222 2.42 -15.07 -1.65
CA THR A 222 3.74 -15.14 -1.02
C THR A 222 3.86 -14.27 0.24
N TYR A 223 2.85 -14.40 1.08
CA TYR A 223 2.70 -13.83 2.39
C TYR A 223 2.05 -14.90 3.28
N ASP A 224 1.92 -14.64 4.58
CA ASP A 224 1.34 -15.58 5.54
C ASP A 224 2.12 -16.89 5.66
N PHE A 225 3.42 -16.85 5.39
CA PHE A 225 4.32 -17.94 5.71
C PHE A 225 4.40 -18.20 7.21
N HIS A 226 4.35 -17.11 8.00
CA HIS A 226 4.43 -17.12 9.45
C HIS A 226 3.40 -16.18 10.07
N GLY A 227 2.98 -16.47 11.29
CA GLY A 227 1.98 -15.68 11.99
C GLY A 227 1.73 -16.18 13.41
N SER A 228 0.69 -15.67 14.06
CA SER A 228 0.36 -16.00 15.46
C SER A 228 0.00 -17.48 15.70
N TRP A 229 -0.27 -18.24 14.63
CA TRP A 229 -0.59 -19.67 14.69
C TRP A 229 0.63 -20.59 14.79
N ASP A 230 1.84 -20.09 14.50
CA ASP A 230 3.07 -20.87 14.64
C ASP A 230 3.92 -20.36 15.82
N GLN A 231 4.82 -21.21 16.31
CA GLN A 231 5.73 -20.86 17.39
C GLN A 231 6.95 -20.06 16.89
N ASN A 232 7.09 -19.91 15.57
CA ASN A 232 8.24 -19.31 14.93
C ASN A 232 7.99 -17.80 14.79
N ARG A 233 8.73 -17.00 15.56
CA ARG A 233 8.72 -15.54 15.43
C ARG A 233 9.48 -15.08 14.17
N ALA A 234 9.02 -15.53 13.01
CA ALA A 234 9.59 -15.29 11.70
C ALA A 234 8.70 -14.34 10.89
N HIS A 235 9.25 -13.79 9.81
CA HIS A 235 8.57 -12.79 9.00
C HIS A 235 7.57 -13.45 8.05
N HIS A 236 6.34 -12.97 7.97
CA HIS A 236 5.28 -13.60 7.16
C HIS A 236 5.48 -13.54 5.64
N SER A 237 6.37 -12.67 5.16
CA SER A 237 6.63 -12.45 3.73
C SER A 237 8.12 -12.17 3.45
N SER A 238 9.02 -12.96 4.06
CA SER A 238 10.47 -12.84 3.83
C SER A 238 10.85 -13.10 2.36
N LEU A 239 11.82 -12.32 1.84
CA LEU A 239 12.27 -12.51 0.46
C LEU A 239 13.18 -13.73 0.33
N ASN A 240 14.08 -13.90 1.30
CA ASN A 240 15.03 -15.00 1.41
C ASN A 240 14.84 -15.75 2.72
N SER A 241 15.38 -16.96 2.78
CA SER A 241 15.49 -17.76 4.01
C SER A 241 16.21 -17.01 5.14
N LYS A 242 15.76 -17.23 6.37
CA LYS A 242 16.45 -16.73 7.58
C LYS A 242 17.75 -17.50 7.84
N ASP A 243 17.75 -18.80 7.60
CA ASP A 243 18.86 -19.69 7.91
C ASP A 243 19.43 -20.30 6.62
N ASP A 244 20.68 -20.74 6.63
CA ASP A 244 21.24 -21.52 5.50
C ASP A 244 20.82 -23.01 5.60
N GLU A 245 19.82 -23.30 6.43
CA GLU A 245 19.26 -24.63 6.63
C GLU A 245 18.60 -25.13 5.35
N LYS A 246 18.83 -26.41 5.06
CA LYS A 246 18.44 -27.03 3.78
C LYS A 246 16.93 -27.24 3.63
N ASP A 247 16.16 -27.11 4.71
CA ASP A 247 14.76 -27.52 4.77
C ASP A 247 13.76 -26.35 4.91
N ASP A 248 14.22 -25.10 4.96
CA ASP A 248 13.30 -23.95 4.93
C ASP A 248 12.64 -23.82 3.55
N THR A 249 11.30 -23.77 3.55
CA THR A 249 10.46 -23.67 2.35
C THR A 249 9.44 -22.53 2.44
N MET A 250 9.52 -21.70 3.48
CA MET A 250 8.52 -20.69 3.85
C MET A 250 9.02 -19.26 3.58
N TYR A 251 9.52 -19.01 2.37
CA TYR A 251 9.94 -17.69 1.89
C TYR A 251 9.67 -17.51 0.39
N ILE A 252 9.66 -16.26 -0.07
CA ILE A 252 9.29 -15.88 -1.45
C ILE A 252 10.14 -16.60 -2.51
N ASP A 253 11.47 -16.54 -2.40
CA ASP A 253 12.36 -17.09 -3.43
C ASP A 253 12.18 -18.61 -3.60
N PHE A 254 11.95 -19.33 -2.50
CA PHE A 254 11.60 -20.75 -2.55
C PHE A 254 10.30 -20.98 -3.33
N ALA A 255 9.21 -20.31 -2.94
CA ALA A 255 7.90 -20.52 -3.53
C ALA A 255 7.91 -20.27 -5.04
N VAL A 256 8.55 -19.17 -5.47
CA VAL A 256 8.70 -18.82 -6.89
C VAL A 256 9.49 -19.90 -7.65
N LYS A 257 10.65 -20.31 -7.14
CA LYS A 257 11.46 -21.37 -7.77
C LYS A 257 10.74 -22.72 -7.78
N TYR A 258 9.92 -22.99 -6.77
CA TYR A 258 9.15 -24.22 -6.68
C TYR A 258 8.05 -24.28 -7.75
N PHE A 259 7.28 -23.20 -7.92
CA PHE A 259 6.32 -23.11 -9.03
C PHE A 259 6.99 -23.21 -10.40
N GLN A 260 8.17 -22.61 -10.58
CA GLN A 260 8.96 -22.74 -11.82
C GLN A 260 9.37 -24.19 -12.07
N LYS A 261 9.84 -24.89 -11.02
CA LYS A 261 10.18 -26.32 -11.07
C LYS A 261 8.98 -27.19 -11.44
N LEU A 262 7.78 -26.81 -11.01
CA LEU A 262 6.52 -27.48 -11.37
C LEU A 262 6.00 -27.11 -12.78
N GLY A 263 6.73 -26.29 -13.53
CA GLY A 263 6.44 -25.96 -14.93
C GLY A 263 5.68 -24.65 -15.15
N MET A 264 5.46 -23.83 -14.11
CA MET A 264 4.82 -22.52 -14.29
C MET A 264 5.79 -21.51 -14.92
N PRO A 265 5.43 -20.87 -16.05
CA PRO A 265 6.24 -19.82 -16.65
C PRO A 265 6.32 -18.57 -15.76
N ALA A 266 7.51 -17.97 -15.66
CA ALA A 266 7.73 -16.77 -14.84
C ALA A 266 6.76 -15.62 -15.18
N ASN A 267 6.49 -15.39 -16.47
CA ASN A 267 5.58 -14.33 -16.93
C ASN A 267 4.09 -14.57 -16.56
N LYS A 268 3.72 -15.76 -16.08
CA LYS A 268 2.40 -16.07 -15.52
C LYS A 268 2.35 -15.98 -13.99
N MET A 269 3.45 -15.63 -13.33
CA MET A 269 3.50 -15.44 -11.88
C MET A 269 3.38 -13.96 -11.51
N MET A 270 2.37 -13.61 -10.73
CA MET A 270 2.31 -12.34 -10.02
C MET A 270 2.78 -12.57 -8.60
N LEU A 271 3.84 -11.88 -8.18
CA LEU A 271 4.37 -12.00 -6.83
C LEU A 271 3.43 -11.28 -5.85
N GLY A 272 2.78 -12.02 -4.95
CA GLY A 272 1.90 -11.47 -3.92
C GLY A 272 2.66 -10.75 -2.81
N ILE A 273 2.20 -9.54 -2.48
CA ILE A 273 2.78 -8.72 -1.42
C ILE A 273 1.65 -8.19 -0.55
N GLY A 274 1.75 -8.44 0.75
CA GLY A 274 0.81 -7.95 1.75
C GLY A 274 1.11 -6.51 2.16
N THR A 275 0.15 -5.57 2.09
CA THR A 275 0.27 -4.22 2.69
C THR A 275 -0.12 -4.23 4.17
N TYR A 276 0.22 -5.32 4.85
CA TYR A 276 -0.04 -5.59 6.25
C TYR A 276 1.14 -6.36 6.83
N GLY A 277 1.11 -6.61 8.13
CA GLY A 277 2.06 -7.44 8.83
C GLY A 277 1.39 -8.48 9.70
N ARG A 278 2.18 -9.47 10.12
CA ARG A 278 1.78 -10.48 11.10
C ARG A 278 2.75 -10.60 12.25
N GLY A 279 2.22 -10.99 13.41
CA GLY A 279 3.05 -11.31 14.58
C GLY A 279 2.27 -11.37 15.87
N ASP A 280 2.85 -10.85 16.95
CA ASP A 280 2.27 -10.72 18.28
C ASP A 280 2.08 -9.24 18.60
N THR A 281 1.24 -8.56 17.81
CA THR A 281 0.88 -7.15 18.03
C THR A 281 -0.54 -7.03 18.57
N PRO A 282 -0.79 -6.06 19.48
CA PRO A 282 -2.14 -5.73 19.89
C PRO A 282 -3.00 -5.36 18.67
N ALA A 283 -4.29 -5.69 18.73
CA ALA A 283 -5.24 -5.19 17.76
C ALA A 283 -5.30 -3.65 17.79
N MET A 284 -5.33 -3.06 16.60
CA MET A 284 -5.29 -1.61 16.41
C MET A 284 -6.69 -1.04 16.07
N PRO A 285 -6.92 0.27 16.23
CA PRO A 285 -8.26 0.88 16.14
C PRO A 285 -8.97 0.70 14.80
N TYR A 286 -8.20 0.59 13.71
CA TYR A 286 -8.66 0.94 12.37
C TYR A 286 -8.78 -0.27 11.45
N THR A 287 -8.31 -1.45 11.85
CA THR A 287 -8.45 -2.69 11.09
C THR A 287 -9.91 -3.12 10.91
N GLY A 288 -10.84 -2.65 11.77
CA GLY A 288 -12.25 -3.06 11.74
C GLY A 288 -12.48 -4.54 12.08
N PHE A 289 -11.44 -5.37 11.98
CA PHE A 289 -11.32 -6.67 12.60
C PHE A 289 -11.23 -6.43 14.12
N LYS A 290 -12.35 -6.59 14.82
CA LYS A 290 -12.36 -6.61 16.29
C LYS A 290 -11.35 -7.66 16.77
N GLY A 291 -10.17 -7.22 17.23
CA GLY A 291 -9.34 -8.05 18.09
C GLY A 291 -8.55 -9.18 17.42
N GLU A 292 -8.24 -9.12 16.11
CA GLU A 292 -7.26 -10.07 15.56
C GLU A 292 -5.85 -9.71 16.02
N ASN A 293 -5.50 -10.20 17.20
CA ASN A 293 -4.14 -10.16 17.70
C ASN A 293 -3.21 -10.77 16.64
N GLY A 294 -2.18 -10.01 16.28
CA GLY A 294 -1.19 -10.46 15.31
C GLY A 294 -1.45 -10.15 13.85
N PHE A 295 -2.36 -9.23 13.55
CA PHE A 295 -2.53 -8.63 12.22
C PHE A 295 -2.44 -7.11 12.33
N VAL A 296 -1.71 -6.44 11.42
CA VAL A 296 -1.52 -4.98 11.45
C VAL A 296 -1.46 -4.41 10.04
N ALA A 297 -2.32 -3.45 9.70
CA ALA A 297 -2.24 -2.78 8.40
C ALA A 297 -0.97 -1.91 8.29
N TYR A 298 -0.47 -1.62 7.09
CA TYR A 298 0.73 -0.79 6.94
C TYR A 298 0.57 0.59 7.57
N TYR A 299 -0.58 1.24 7.37
CA TYR A 299 -0.83 2.53 7.99
C TYR A 299 -0.88 2.46 9.54
N GLU A 300 -1.21 1.31 10.11
CA GLU A 300 -1.19 1.09 11.57
C GLU A 300 0.22 0.80 12.10
N SER A 301 1.06 0.12 11.31
CA SER A 301 2.47 -0.05 11.68
C SER A 301 3.18 1.31 11.76
N CYS A 302 2.85 2.25 10.86
CA CYS A 302 3.31 3.65 10.97
C CYS A 302 2.87 4.30 12.29
N ILE A 303 1.64 4.06 12.74
CA ILE A 303 1.14 4.56 14.03
C ILE A 303 1.93 3.93 15.18
N GLN A 304 2.14 2.61 15.19
CA GLN A 304 2.91 1.93 16.24
C GLN A 304 4.35 2.47 16.31
N ILE A 305 5.01 2.68 15.17
CA ILE A 305 6.38 3.18 15.15
C ILE A 305 6.45 4.63 15.63
N VAL A 306 5.54 5.50 15.17
CA VAL A 306 5.64 6.95 15.42
C VAL A 306 4.95 7.38 16.72
N CYS A 307 3.73 6.89 16.97
CA CYS A 307 2.91 7.29 18.11
C CYS A 307 3.24 6.48 19.36
N GLU A 308 3.42 5.16 19.22
CA GLU A 308 3.76 4.26 20.34
C GLU A 308 5.27 4.13 20.55
N LYS A 309 6.08 4.76 19.68
CA LYS A 309 7.55 4.75 19.72
C LYS A 309 8.11 3.32 19.64
N MET A 310 7.39 2.40 18.99
CA MET A 310 7.93 1.08 18.71
C MET A 310 9.12 1.19 17.75
N LYS A 311 10.10 0.32 17.89
CA LYS A 311 11.29 0.32 17.05
C LYS A 311 11.04 -0.56 15.81
N GLU A 312 11.18 0.03 14.62
CA GLU A 312 11.36 -0.74 13.38
C GLU A 312 12.83 -1.15 13.24
N THR A 313 13.07 -2.41 12.92
CA THR A 313 14.40 -2.95 12.62
C THR A 313 14.38 -3.62 11.24
N TRP A 314 15.54 -3.63 10.57
CA TRP A 314 15.71 -4.26 9.26
C TRP A 314 16.42 -5.61 9.38
N ASP A 315 15.85 -6.66 8.79
CA ASP A 315 16.55 -7.92 8.56
C ASP A 315 17.25 -7.86 7.20
N ALA A 316 18.58 -7.80 7.20
CA ALA A 316 19.38 -7.68 6.00
C ALA A 316 19.46 -8.96 5.17
N LYS A 317 19.24 -10.14 5.78
CA LYS A 317 19.29 -11.42 5.07
C LYS A 317 17.94 -11.70 4.39
N GLN A 318 16.86 -11.50 5.14
CA GLN A 318 15.49 -11.72 4.65
C GLN A 318 14.94 -10.55 3.81
N LEU A 319 15.62 -9.39 3.82
CA LEU A 319 15.28 -8.17 3.07
C LEU A 319 13.90 -7.59 3.41
N VAL A 320 13.56 -7.59 4.69
CA VAL A 320 12.26 -7.15 5.22
C VAL A 320 12.42 -6.45 6.57
N PRO A 321 11.55 -5.48 6.91
CA PRO A 321 11.53 -4.88 8.23
C PRO A 321 10.70 -5.70 9.21
N TYR A 322 10.88 -5.44 10.50
CA TYR A 322 9.98 -5.92 11.54
C TYR A 322 9.89 -4.91 12.68
N ILE A 323 8.75 -4.91 13.36
CA ILE A 323 8.58 -4.22 14.63
C ILE A 323 9.26 -5.06 15.72
N ALA A 324 10.21 -4.47 16.42
CA ALA A 324 11.01 -5.12 17.43
C ALA A 324 10.31 -5.15 18.79
N GLY A 325 10.27 -6.33 19.41
CA GLY A 325 9.92 -6.53 20.81
C GLY A 325 11.12 -6.38 21.75
N PRO A 326 10.98 -6.80 23.03
CA PRO A 326 12.08 -6.85 23.98
C PRO A 326 13.29 -7.61 23.42
N TYR A 327 14.50 -7.16 23.74
CA TYR A 327 15.77 -7.73 23.25
C TYR A 327 15.88 -7.78 21.72
N ASN A 328 15.14 -6.91 21.00
CA ASN A 328 15.16 -6.81 19.54
C ASN A 328 14.67 -8.07 18.81
N GLN A 329 13.87 -8.92 19.47
CA GLN A 329 13.20 -10.06 18.84
C GLN A 329 12.07 -9.58 17.92
N PRO A 330 11.83 -10.24 16.76
CA PRO A 330 10.68 -9.90 15.92
C PRO A 330 9.37 -10.05 16.67
N LYS A 331 8.63 -8.94 16.80
CA LYS A 331 7.27 -8.92 17.35
C LYS A 331 6.25 -9.01 16.24
N ALA A 332 6.42 -8.25 15.16
CA ALA A 332 5.65 -8.42 13.94
C ALA A 332 6.50 -8.13 12.70
N GLY A 333 6.41 -9.01 11.71
CA GLY A 333 6.92 -8.74 10.37
C GLY A 333 5.94 -7.84 9.63
N VAL A 334 6.44 -6.77 9.02
CA VAL A 334 5.65 -5.76 8.31
C VAL A 334 6.31 -5.46 6.97
N GLU A 335 5.63 -4.73 6.09
CA GLU A 335 6.26 -4.17 4.90
C GLU A 335 6.59 -2.68 5.07
N ASN A 336 7.58 -2.19 4.32
CA ASN A 336 7.82 -0.76 4.17
C ASN A 336 8.32 -0.43 2.75
N VAL A 337 8.47 0.86 2.44
CA VAL A 337 8.95 1.31 1.12
C VAL A 337 10.27 0.63 0.71
N ARG A 338 11.15 0.30 1.66
CA ARG A 338 12.42 -0.36 1.36
C ARG A 338 12.21 -1.82 0.93
N SER A 339 11.42 -2.62 1.66
CA SER A 339 11.13 -4.01 1.27
C SER A 339 10.36 -4.07 -0.05
N MET A 340 9.43 -3.15 -0.29
CA MET A 340 8.72 -3.04 -1.57
C MET A 340 9.69 -2.85 -2.75
N LYS A 341 10.75 -2.03 -2.60
CA LYS A 341 11.78 -1.88 -3.64
C LYS A 341 12.52 -3.19 -3.91
N TYR A 342 12.90 -3.94 -2.87
CA TYR A 342 13.58 -5.22 -3.05
C TYR A 342 12.69 -6.23 -3.76
N LYS A 343 11.42 -6.35 -3.36
CA LYS A 343 10.45 -7.25 -3.99
C LYS A 343 10.15 -6.87 -5.45
N ALA A 344 10.02 -5.57 -5.76
CA ALA A 344 9.87 -5.13 -7.15
C ALA A 344 11.10 -5.39 -8.01
N ASN A 345 12.31 -5.21 -7.47
CA ASN A 345 13.53 -5.57 -8.19
C ASN A 345 13.66 -7.09 -8.36
N TYR A 346 13.22 -7.88 -7.39
CA TYR A 346 13.14 -9.34 -7.49
C TYR A 346 12.22 -9.78 -8.63
N ILE A 347 11.03 -9.17 -8.77
CA ILE A 347 10.10 -9.41 -9.90
C ILE A 347 10.82 -9.19 -11.24
N LYS A 348 11.53 -8.06 -11.38
CA LYS A 348 12.27 -7.73 -12.62
C LYS A 348 13.40 -8.72 -12.89
N LYS A 349 14.21 -9.03 -11.86
CA LYS A 349 15.37 -9.93 -11.97
C LYS A 349 14.97 -11.33 -12.39
N ASN A 350 13.82 -11.81 -11.91
CA ASN A 350 13.32 -13.16 -12.19
C ASN A 350 12.33 -13.22 -13.36
N ASN A 351 12.15 -12.11 -14.10
CA ASN A 351 11.22 -11.99 -15.23
C ASN A 351 9.79 -12.46 -14.88
N LEU A 352 9.34 -12.15 -13.66
CA LEU A 352 7.97 -12.47 -13.25
C LEU A 352 6.97 -11.60 -14.01
N GLY A 353 5.72 -12.03 -14.08
CA GLY A 353 4.65 -11.33 -14.79
C GLY A 353 4.26 -9.99 -14.16
N GLY A 354 4.58 -9.79 -12.87
CA GLY A 354 4.22 -8.58 -12.15
C GLY A 354 4.10 -8.77 -10.64
N ALA A 355 3.40 -7.85 -10.00
CA ALA A 355 3.06 -7.88 -8.58
C ALA A 355 1.56 -8.06 -8.38
N MET A 356 1.20 -8.81 -7.36
CA MET A 356 -0.14 -8.84 -6.78
C MET A 356 -0.10 -8.20 -5.39
N ILE A 357 -1.09 -7.38 -5.06
CA ILE A 357 -1.15 -6.63 -3.80
C ILE A 357 -2.41 -7.00 -3.02
N TRP A 358 -2.20 -7.47 -1.79
CA TRP A 358 -3.24 -7.65 -0.79
C TRP A 358 -3.00 -6.67 0.38
N THR A 359 -3.65 -5.53 0.49
CA THR A 359 -4.76 -4.98 -0.31
C THR A 359 -4.61 -3.47 -0.48
N LEU A 360 -5.45 -2.85 -1.32
CA LEU A 360 -5.50 -1.39 -1.48
C LEU A 360 -5.80 -0.66 -0.17
N ASP A 361 -6.74 -1.19 0.59
CA ASP A 361 -7.29 -0.59 1.81
C ASP A 361 -6.36 -0.65 3.02
N MET A 362 -5.27 -1.43 2.95
CA MET A 362 -4.28 -1.54 4.04
C MET A 362 -2.98 -0.76 3.79
N ASP A 363 -2.78 -0.23 2.59
CA ASP A 363 -1.76 0.80 2.33
C ASP A 363 -2.20 2.15 2.94
N ASP A 364 -1.32 3.16 3.02
CA ASP A 364 -1.72 4.52 3.43
C ASP A 364 -2.44 5.24 2.27
N PHE A 365 -3.62 4.75 1.91
CA PHE A 365 -4.36 5.12 0.70
C PHE A 365 -4.80 6.59 0.69
N ARG A 366 -5.02 7.20 1.86
CA ARG A 366 -5.29 8.64 2.01
C ARG A 366 -4.05 9.48 2.31
N GLY A 367 -2.91 8.85 2.61
CA GLY A 367 -1.65 9.54 2.92
C GLY A 367 -1.67 10.26 4.27
N GLN A 368 -2.47 9.78 5.22
CA GLN A 368 -2.75 10.45 6.49
C GLN A 368 -1.90 9.91 7.66
N PHE A 369 -1.31 8.73 7.51
CA PHE A 369 -0.74 7.99 8.64
C PHE A 369 0.79 7.90 8.63
N CYS A 370 1.40 7.86 7.45
CA CYS A 370 2.85 7.59 7.32
C CYS A 370 3.67 8.81 6.87
N CYS A 371 3.03 9.92 6.45
CA CYS A 371 3.70 11.10 5.85
C CYS A 371 4.47 10.80 4.55
N GLN A 372 4.07 9.77 3.82
CA GLN A 372 4.70 9.34 2.56
C GLN A 372 3.82 9.61 1.32
N GLY A 373 2.69 10.30 1.50
CA GLY A 373 1.67 10.52 0.48
C GLY A 373 0.73 9.33 0.33
N LYS A 374 -0.21 9.42 -0.62
CA LYS A 374 -1.20 8.36 -0.89
C LYS A 374 -0.55 7.13 -1.53
N PHE A 375 -0.91 5.94 -1.06
CA PHE A 375 -0.49 4.63 -1.57
C PHE A 375 1.04 4.46 -1.66
N PRO A 376 1.81 4.73 -0.59
CA PRO A 376 3.27 4.71 -0.66
C PRO A 376 3.84 3.32 -1.00
N LEU A 377 3.24 2.23 -0.52
CA LEU A 377 3.77 0.90 -0.83
C LEU A 377 3.51 0.54 -2.30
N ILE A 378 2.27 0.71 -2.78
CA ILE A 378 1.91 0.33 -4.14
C ILE A 378 2.58 1.23 -5.19
N LYS A 379 2.69 2.54 -4.92
CA LYS A 379 3.45 3.45 -5.80
C LYS A 379 4.93 3.09 -5.89
N THR A 380 5.50 2.53 -4.82
CA THR A 380 6.88 2.06 -4.84
C THR A 380 7.05 0.90 -5.82
N ILE A 381 6.16 -0.10 -5.77
CA ILE A 381 6.15 -1.22 -6.72
C ILE A 381 6.02 -0.69 -8.15
N LYS A 382 5.01 0.15 -8.41
CA LYS A 382 4.77 0.75 -9.72
C LYS A 382 6.00 1.47 -10.26
N ALA A 383 6.59 2.35 -9.45
CA ALA A 383 7.74 3.15 -9.84
C ALA A 383 8.95 2.28 -10.21
N VAL A 384 9.22 1.19 -9.49
CA VAL A 384 10.35 0.30 -9.79
C VAL A 384 10.09 -0.56 -11.04
N LEU A 385 8.90 -1.14 -11.16
CA LEU A 385 8.53 -2.01 -12.28
C LEU A 385 8.47 -1.24 -13.59
N HIS A 386 7.93 -0.02 -13.59
CA HIS A 386 7.79 0.83 -14.78
C HIS A 386 8.96 1.81 -14.98
N GLY A 387 10.02 1.70 -14.17
CA GLY A 387 11.24 2.53 -14.32
C GLY A 387 11.06 4.01 -13.96
N GLN A 388 9.99 4.36 -13.27
CA GLN A 388 9.65 5.73 -12.85
C GLN A 388 10.27 6.08 -11.49
N LEU A 389 11.57 5.83 -11.31
CA LEU A 389 12.24 5.97 -10.00
C LEU A 389 12.17 7.39 -9.39
N LYS A 390 11.91 8.42 -10.20
CA LYS A 390 11.68 9.79 -9.73
C LYS A 390 10.38 9.96 -8.93
N LEU A 391 9.43 9.04 -9.09
CA LEU A 391 8.13 9.03 -8.41
C LEU A 391 8.14 8.21 -7.12
N LEU A 392 9.31 7.71 -6.69
CA LEU A 392 9.42 6.94 -5.46
C LEU A 392 8.98 7.77 -4.25
N PRO A 393 8.09 7.22 -3.40
CA PRO A 393 7.79 7.80 -2.09
C PRO A 393 9.04 7.90 -1.22
N LYS A 394 8.98 8.80 -0.22
CA LYS A 394 10.02 8.90 0.80
C LYS A 394 10.04 7.60 1.61
N GLU A 395 11.22 7.09 1.94
CA GLU A 395 11.35 5.92 2.83
C GLU A 395 11.04 6.27 4.29
N LYS A 396 11.33 7.50 4.70
CA LYS A 396 11.16 7.94 6.08
C LYS A 396 9.68 8.25 6.37
N ILE A 397 9.16 7.63 7.43
CA ILE A 397 7.85 7.95 8.00
C ILE A 397 7.88 9.25 8.83
N CYS A 398 6.71 9.71 9.31
CA CYS A 398 6.60 10.91 10.14
C CYS A 398 7.55 10.91 11.35
N SER A 399 8.09 12.08 11.74
CA SER A 399 8.86 12.23 12.99
C SER A 399 7.99 12.43 14.23
N THR A 400 6.71 12.75 14.03
CA THR A 400 5.74 13.05 15.10
C THR A 400 4.41 12.40 14.75
N CYS A 401 3.66 11.98 15.78
CA CYS A 401 2.38 11.29 15.61
C CYS A 401 1.40 12.16 14.80
N PRO A 402 0.96 11.72 13.60
CA PRO A 402 0.24 12.56 12.65
C PRO A 402 -1.26 12.68 12.92
N THR A 403 -1.88 11.75 13.66
CA THR A 403 -3.34 11.71 13.82
C THR A 403 -3.78 12.23 15.18
N LYS A 404 -4.67 13.23 15.18
CA LYS A 404 -5.41 13.65 16.39
C LYS A 404 -6.35 12.54 16.89
N GLU A 405 -6.87 11.73 15.97
CA GLU A 405 -7.77 10.62 16.27
C GLU A 405 -7.12 9.49 17.10
N TYR A 406 -5.85 9.15 16.86
CA TYR A 406 -5.15 8.16 17.68
C TYR A 406 -5.07 8.56 19.15
N LYS A 407 -4.97 9.87 19.46
CA LYS A 407 -4.95 10.36 20.85
C LYS A 407 -6.27 10.13 21.59
N ASN A 408 -7.38 10.03 20.86
CA ASN A 408 -8.72 9.82 21.42
C ASN A 408 -9.10 8.33 21.46
N PHE A 409 -8.40 7.49 20.69
CA PHE A 409 -8.63 6.04 20.64
C PHE A 409 -7.63 5.33 21.57
N LYS A 410 -7.89 5.36 22.89
CA LYS A 410 -7.21 4.43 23.81
C LYS A 410 -7.87 3.05 23.65
N PRO A 411 -7.17 2.00 23.18
CA PRO A 411 -7.71 0.66 23.24
C PRO A 411 -7.84 0.27 24.72
N GLU A 412 -9.07 0.17 25.20
CA GLU A 412 -9.35 -0.37 26.52
C GLU A 412 -9.13 -1.88 26.43
N ILE A 413 -7.97 -2.36 26.92
CA ILE A 413 -7.74 -3.78 27.15
C ILE A 413 -8.64 -4.17 28.32
N GLN A 414 -9.89 -4.55 28.05
CA GLN A 414 -10.75 -5.13 29.07
C GLN A 414 -10.48 -6.65 29.15
N PRO A 415 -9.96 -7.18 30.28
CA PRO A 415 -10.08 -8.61 30.54
C PRO A 415 -11.57 -8.97 30.66
N GLN A 416 -11.98 -10.08 30.03
CA GLN A 416 -13.34 -10.58 30.10
C GLN A 416 -13.74 -10.86 31.56
N THR A 417 -14.58 -9.99 32.12
CA THR A 417 -15.45 -10.34 33.25
C THR A 417 -16.85 -9.81 32.98
N THR A 418 -17.82 -10.72 33.00
CA THR A 418 -19.25 -10.45 33.05
C THR A 418 -19.58 -9.65 34.32
N GLU A 419 -20.17 -8.45 34.20
CA GLU A 419 -21.33 -8.04 35.01
C GLU A 419 -21.91 -6.66 34.66
N LYS A 420 -23.13 -6.45 35.18
CA LYS A 420 -24.20 -5.55 34.76
C LYS A 420 -23.96 -4.05 35.00
N THR A 421 -24.59 -3.28 34.12
CA THR A 421 -24.91 -1.84 34.14
C THR A 421 -25.23 -1.21 35.50
N THR A 422 -24.66 -0.02 35.77
CA THR A 422 -25.44 1.17 36.19
C THR A 422 -24.61 2.48 36.05
N LYS A 423 -25.18 3.50 35.42
CA LYS A 423 -24.59 4.85 35.20
C LYS A 423 -24.84 5.78 36.39
N LYS A 424 -23.94 6.75 36.62
CA LYS A 424 -24.28 8.10 37.11
C LYS A 424 -23.26 9.15 36.59
N PRO A 425 -23.69 10.35 36.13
CA PRO A 425 -22.79 11.32 35.48
C PRO A 425 -22.22 12.37 36.45
N LYS A 426 -21.01 12.89 36.16
CA LYS A 426 -20.46 14.13 36.75
C LYS A 426 -20.31 15.21 35.67
N LYS A 427 -20.76 16.42 36.01
CA LYS A 427 -20.71 17.66 35.21
C LYS A 427 -19.31 18.30 35.25
N SER A 428 -18.92 18.99 34.18
CA SER A 428 -17.84 19.98 34.13
C SER A 428 -18.25 21.18 33.27
N LYS A 429 -17.78 22.38 33.63
CA LYS A 429 -18.20 23.72 33.20
C LYS A 429 -17.68 24.12 31.80
N ARG A 430 -18.46 24.99 31.12
CA ARG A 430 -18.23 25.69 29.84
C ARG A 430 -17.65 27.09 30.08
N ASP A 431 -16.84 27.58 29.14
CA ASP A 431 -16.65 29.01 28.84
C ASP A 431 -16.87 29.25 27.32
N ALA A 432 -17.57 30.36 27.04
CA ALA A 432 -18.04 31.03 25.80
C ALA A 432 -17.80 30.38 24.41
N GLU A 433 -18.91 30.11 23.70
CA GLU A 433 -19.02 29.26 22.50
C GLU A 433 -19.60 30.04 21.29
N THR A 434 -19.02 29.81 20.10
CA THR A 434 -19.76 29.79 18.82
C THR A 434 -21.01 28.90 18.98
N PRO A 435 -22.19 29.23 18.40
CA PRO A 435 -23.40 28.44 18.60
C PRO A 435 -23.11 26.96 18.39
N SER A 436 -23.38 26.17 19.41
CA SER A 436 -23.09 24.75 19.38
C SER A 436 -24.07 24.07 18.41
N PRO A 437 -23.72 22.89 17.85
CA PRO A 437 -24.63 22.11 17.00
C PRO A 437 -26.03 21.86 17.60
N GLN A 438 -26.17 22.00 18.93
CA GLN A 438 -27.42 21.85 19.65
C GLN A 438 -28.37 23.03 19.48
N ASP A 439 -27.85 24.24 19.34
CA ASP A 439 -28.64 25.47 19.29
C ASP A 439 -29.37 25.63 17.93
N VAL A 440 -28.84 25.02 16.86
CA VAL A 440 -29.41 25.11 15.49
C VAL A 440 -30.77 24.39 15.36
N CYS A 441 -30.97 23.29 16.09
CA CYS A 441 -32.19 22.48 16.01
C CYS A 441 -33.19 22.72 17.15
N GLU A 442 -32.81 23.44 18.21
CA GLU A 442 -33.70 23.74 19.35
C GLU A 442 -34.68 24.89 19.06
N GLU A 443 -34.33 25.80 18.15
CA GLU A 443 -35.17 26.96 17.79
C GLU A 443 -35.89 26.80 16.43
N LEU A 444 -35.58 25.78 15.64
CA LEU A 444 -36.04 25.64 14.25
C LEU A 444 -36.87 24.36 14.03
N LYS A 445 -38.02 24.51 13.36
CA LYS A 445 -38.95 23.42 13.00
C LYS A 445 -38.25 22.31 12.18
N ASP A 446 -38.86 21.13 12.14
CA ASP A 446 -38.45 20.00 11.30
C ASP A 446 -38.04 20.45 9.90
N GLY A 447 -36.82 20.09 9.48
CA GLY A 447 -36.27 20.56 8.22
C GLY A 447 -34.75 20.47 8.12
N GLN A 448 -34.23 20.92 6.98
CA GLN A 448 -32.80 21.01 6.71
C GLN A 448 -32.31 22.44 6.99
N TRP A 449 -31.25 22.55 7.77
CA TRP A 449 -30.73 23.84 8.26
C TRP A 449 -29.23 23.93 8.05
N PRO A 450 -28.70 25.06 7.56
CA PRO A 450 -27.28 25.20 7.26
C PRO A 450 -26.43 24.98 8.52
N ASP A 451 -25.26 24.38 8.37
CA ASP A 451 -24.27 24.34 9.44
C ASP A 451 -23.60 25.72 9.55
N PRO A 452 -23.68 26.41 10.72
CA PRO A 452 -23.13 27.75 10.89
C PRO A 452 -21.60 27.81 10.83
N SER A 453 -20.93 26.66 10.89
CA SER A 453 -19.46 26.54 10.89
C SER A 453 -18.89 25.94 9.60
N ASP A 454 -19.73 25.43 8.70
CA ASP A 454 -19.31 24.77 7.47
C ASP A 454 -20.36 24.85 6.36
N CYS A 455 -20.10 25.69 5.34
CA CYS A 455 -21.01 25.87 4.21
C CYS A 455 -21.27 24.59 3.40
N LYS A 456 -20.43 23.55 3.57
CA LYS A 456 -20.54 22.26 2.87
C LYS A 456 -21.45 21.28 3.60
N SER A 457 -22.02 21.68 4.73
CA SER A 457 -22.77 20.78 5.59
C SER A 457 -24.07 21.42 6.06
N TYR A 458 -25.01 20.57 6.45
CA TYR A 458 -26.29 20.99 6.98
C TYR A 458 -26.80 19.96 8.00
N TYR A 459 -27.69 20.41 8.88
CA TYR A 459 -28.35 19.58 9.87
C TYR A 459 -29.74 19.19 9.39
N LEU A 460 -30.09 17.92 9.51
CA LEU A 460 -31.49 17.49 9.53
C LEU A 460 -32.00 17.58 10.97
N CYS A 461 -32.95 18.47 11.22
CA CYS A 461 -33.68 18.54 12.48
C CYS A 461 -35.03 17.83 12.34
N ARG A 462 -35.39 16.96 13.30
CA ARG A 462 -36.71 16.31 13.40
C ARG A 462 -37.18 16.26 14.85
N GLY A 463 -38.36 16.81 15.13
CA GLY A 463 -38.99 16.75 16.45
C GLY A 463 -39.62 15.39 16.73
N VAL A 464 -39.33 14.81 17.89
CA VAL A 464 -40.01 13.61 18.41
C VAL A 464 -40.55 13.92 19.81
N GLY A 465 -41.72 14.56 19.89
CA GLY A 465 -42.35 14.94 21.17
C GLY A 465 -41.65 16.10 21.90
N THR A 466 -41.68 16.12 23.24
CA THR A 466 -41.07 17.17 24.09
C THR A 466 -39.55 17.00 24.30
N GLN A 467 -38.92 16.06 23.60
CA GLN A 467 -37.48 15.92 23.52
C GLN A 467 -37.07 16.16 22.06
N TRP A 468 -36.28 17.20 21.82
CA TRP A 468 -35.73 17.51 20.49
C TRP A 468 -34.79 16.37 20.07
N GLY A 469 -35.20 15.58 19.07
CA GLY A 469 -34.57 14.32 18.67
C GLY A 469 -33.49 14.49 17.59
N GLU A 470 -32.44 13.69 17.73
CA GLU A 470 -31.32 13.40 16.79
C GLU A 470 -30.94 14.46 15.72
N GLN A 471 -29.77 15.05 15.95
CA GLN A 471 -29.04 15.89 14.99
C GLN A 471 -28.21 15.03 14.05
N LYS A 472 -28.72 14.73 12.86
CA LYS A 472 -27.87 14.15 11.80
C LYS A 472 -27.27 15.28 10.97
N ARG A 473 -25.97 15.51 11.15
CA ARG A 473 -25.18 16.37 10.28
C ARG A 473 -24.91 15.63 8.98
N GLU A 474 -25.28 16.22 7.86
CA GLU A 474 -25.04 15.72 6.52
C GLU A 474 -24.05 16.63 5.79
N VAL A 475 -23.27 16.04 4.90
CA VAL A 475 -22.26 16.75 4.11
C VAL A 475 -22.68 16.71 2.64
N CYS A 476 -22.68 17.87 1.99
CA CYS A 476 -22.91 17.99 0.57
C CYS A 476 -21.80 17.27 -0.24
N TYR A 477 -22.15 16.82 -1.46
CA TYR A 477 -21.20 16.18 -2.38
C TYR A 477 -19.95 17.05 -2.63
N ALA A 478 -18.79 16.43 -2.89
CA ALA A 478 -17.52 17.15 -2.99
C ALA A 478 -17.51 18.17 -4.15
N GLY A 479 -17.56 19.48 -3.87
CA GLY A 479 -17.69 20.53 -4.88
C GLY A 479 -19.04 21.26 -4.86
N SER A 480 -19.91 20.94 -3.90
CA SER A 480 -21.14 21.68 -3.60
C SER A 480 -21.15 22.30 -2.20
N TYR A 481 -22.05 23.27 -2.00
CA TYR A 481 -22.37 23.88 -0.70
C TYR A 481 -23.89 23.76 -0.46
N PHE A 482 -24.33 23.85 0.80
CA PHE A 482 -25.75 23.81 1.13
C PHE A 482 -26.38 25.19 0.94
N ASP A 483 -27.40 25.29 0.07
CA ASP A 483 -28.17 26.51 -0.14
C ASP A 483 -29.37 26.54 0.83
N PRO A 484 -29.39 27.46 1.82
CA PRO A 484 -30.45 27.51 2.83
C PRO A 484 -31.79 28.02 2.30
N ASN A 485 -31.83 28.70 1.14
CA ASN A 485 -33.06 29.17 0.51
C ASN A 485 -33.77 28.03 -0.22
N GLU A 486 -33.00 27.20 -0.93
CA GLU A 486 -33.52 26.06 -1.70
C GLU A 486 -33.51 24.74 -0.91
N LYS A 487 -32.93 24.74 0.30
CA LYS A 487 -32.84 23.57 1.18
C LYS A 487 -32.19 22.35 0.48
N THR A 488 -31.11 22.58 -0.25
CA THR A 488 -30.43 21.54 -1.04
C THR A 488 -28.95 21.88 -1.32
N CYS A 489 -28.15 20.89 -1.67
CA CYS A 489 -26.74 21.08 -2.03
C CYS A 489 -26.57 21.55 -3.48
N LYS A 490 -26.03 22.75 -3.69
CA LYS A 490 -25.75 23.32 -5.02
C LYS A 490 -24.31 23.11 -5.45
N TRP A 491 -24.15 22.58 -6.66
CA TRP A 491 -22.83 22.33 -7.26
C TRP A 491 -22.19 23.60 -7.81
N VAL A 492 -20.94 23.86 -7.43
CA VAL A 492 -20.12 24.97 -7.95
C VAL A 492 -18.78 24.51 -8.53
N GLY A 493 -18.39 23.25 -8.30
CA GLY A 493 -17.12 22.67 -8.72
C GLY A 493 -16.01 22.91 -7.69
N MET A 494 -15.04 21.98 -7.60
CA MET A 494 -14.03 21.99 -6.54
C MET A 494 -13.12 23.23 -6.57
N ASP A 495 -12.85 23.78 -7.75
CA ASP A 495 -11.95 24.93 -7.94
C ASP A 495 -12.60 26.28 -7.62
N LYS A 496 -13.93 26.30 -7.45
CA LYS A 496 -14.74 27.52 -7.21
C LYS A 496 -15.46 27.51 -5.85
N LEU A 497 -15.29 26.46 -5.06
CA LEU A 497 -15.93 26.32 -3.76
C LEU A 497 -15.15 27.08 -2.68
N ASN A 498 -15.50 28.36 -2.47
CA ASN A 498 -14.98 29.18 -1.39
C ASN A 498 -16.06 29.41 -0.31
N CYS A 499 -15.95 28.70 0.83
CA CYS A 499 -16.92 28.86 1.92
C CYS A 499 -16.83 30.21 2.63
N GLU A 500 -15.68 30.90 2.57
CA GLU A 500 -15.51 32.17 3.28
C GLU A 500 -16.34 33.28 2.62
N GLU A 501 -16.37 33.36 1.28
CA GLU A 501 -17.21 34.32 0.53
C GLU A 501 -18.70 33.96 0.50
N LEU A 502 -19.06 32.67 0.56
CA LEU A 502 -20.45 32.21 0.47
C LEU A 502 -21.22 32.32 1.80
N VAL A 503 -20.51 32.42 2.94
CA VAL A 503 -21.10 32.59 4.28
C VAL A 503 -21.30 34.07 4.63
N GLU A 504 -20.52 35.00 4.06
CA GLU A 504 -20.65 36.46 4.29
C GLU A 504 -21.96 37.06 3.73
N GLY A 505 -22.66 36.37 2.83
CA GLY A 505 -23.94 36.81 2.26
C GLY A 505 -25.19 36.41 3.06
N TYR A 506 -25.04 35.80 4.23
CA TYR A 506 -26.15 35.18 4.98
C TYR A 506 -26.40 35.88 6.32
N GLU A 507 -27.62 36.42 6.52
CA GLU A 507 -28.08 36.83 7.84
C GLU A 507 -28.38 35.58 8.69
N ASN A 508 -27.64 35.41 9.78
CA ASN A 508 -27.81 34.31 10.72
C ASN A 508 -29.21 34.39 11.40
N PRO A 509 -30.09 33.39 11.22
CA PRO A 509 -31.44 33.43 11.78
C PRO A 509 -31.50 33.38 13.31
N VAL A 510 -30.38 33.14 14.00
CA VAL A 510 -30.28 33.05 15.48
C VAL A 510 -29.78 34.35 16.12
N ALA A 511 -29.45 35.38 15.34
CA ALA A 511 -28.80 36.61 15.85
C ALA A 511 -29.72 37.57 16.66
N GLY A 512 -30.95 37.19 16.99
CA GLY A 512 -31.97 38.09 17.57
C GLY A 512 -32.61 37.67 18.89
N VAL A 513 -32.25 36.53 19.48
CA VAL A 513 -32.95 36.02 20.69
C VAL A 513 -32.19 36.44 21.96
N THR A 514 -32.43 37.66 22.45
CA THR A 514 -32.07 38.02 23.83
C THR A 514 -33.15 37.49 24.77
N ARG A 515 -32.86 36.43 25.54
CA ARG A 515 -33.77 35.93 26.57
C ARG A 515 -33.65 36.79 27.83
N SER A 516 -34.73 37.48 28.17
CA SER A 516 -34.94 38.13 29.46
C SER A 516 -34.83 37.08 30.57
N THR A 517 -34.01 37.36 31.57
CA THR A 517 -33.98 36.60 32.82
C THR A 517 -35.06 37.16 33.73
N ASP A 518 -36.25 36.57 33.67
CA ASP A 518 -37.26 36.76 34.72
C ASP A 518 -36.95 35.84 35.91
N GLU A 519 -37.13 36.45 37.07
CA GLU A 519 -36.77 36.04 38.41
C GLU A 519 -37.37 34.69 38.84
N ALA A 520 -36.56 33.88 39.51
CA ALA A 520 -37.04 32.92 40.49
C ALA A 520 -36.37 33.26 41.82
N THR A 521 -37.20 33.78 42.72
CA THR A 521 -36.94 34.06 44.13
C THR A 521 -36.52 32.80 44.85
N ASP A 522 -35.35 32.83 45.49
CA ASP A 522 -35.06 32.03 46.67
C ASP A 522 -34.52 33.00 47.73
N ASP A 523 -35.34 33.16 48.77
CA ASP A 523 -34.98 33.76 50.05
C ASP A 523 -33.85 32.93 50.67
N ASP A 524 -32.73 33.56 51.03
CA ASP A 524 -32.04 33.30 52.28
C ASP A 524 -31.06 34.44 52.59
N ASP A 525 -31.15 34.85 53.85
CA ASP A 525 -30.58 36.00 54.53
C ASP A 525 -29.06 35.90 54.76
N ASP A 526 -28.49 37.01 55.24
CA ASP A 526 -27.17 37.20 55.85
C ASP A 526 -26.06 37.91 55.03
N GLY A 527 -25.93 39.22 55.30
CA GLY A 527 -24.66 39.89 55.65
C GLY A 527 -23.80 40.38 54.47
N ALA A 528 -23.97 41.62 54.00
CA ALA A 528 -23.43 42.87 54.56
C ALA A 528 -21.92 43.09 54.34
N ASP A 529 -21.65 44.23 53.70
CA ASP A 529 -20.47 45.10 53.81
C ASP A 529 -19.18 44.61 53.10
N ASP A 530 -18.37 45.43 52.44
CA ASP A 530 -18.44 46.80 51.94
C ASP A 530 -17.13 47.00 51.14
N ASP A 531 -17.09 48.07 50.37
CA ASP A 531 -15.92 48.82 49.92
C ASP A 531 -15.01 48.20 48.84
N ASP A 532 -15.03 48.70 47.60
CA ASP A 532 -14.57 50.03 47.15
C ASP A 532 -13.04 50.13 47.07
N ASN A 533 -12.49 50.00 45.85
CA ASN A 533 -11.91 51.14 45.14
C ASN A 533 -11.13 50.70 43.89
N THR A 534 -11.49 51.34 42.78
CA THR A 534 -10.63 52.18 41.92
C THR A 534 -9.12 51.96 41.99
N SER A 535 -8.31 52.10 40.95
CA SER A 535 -8.44 52.50 39.55
C SER A 535 -6.99 52.65 39.07
N THR A 536 -6.80 52.75 37.75
CA THR A 536 -5.83 53.66 37.09
C THR A 536 -4.32 53.44 37.36
N ASP A 537 -3.40 53.65 36.44
CA ASP A 537 -3.47 54.07 35.05
C ASP A 537 -2.14 53.71 34.38
N ALA A 538 -2.21 53.86 33.07
CA ALA A 538 -1.16 53.91 32.08
C ALA A 538 0.21 54.51 32.47
N GLY A 539 1.22 54.14 31.67
CA GLY A 539 2.03 55.17 31.02
C GLY A 539 3.49 54.85 30.75
N ALA A 540 3.80 54.62 29.47
CA ALA A 540 5.01 55.04 28.72
C ALA A 540 6.40 54.67 29.29
N GLY A 541 7.32 54.03 28.57
CA GLY A 541 7.69 54.21 27.17
C GLY A 541 9.17 54.64 27.11
N SER A 542 10.04 53.85 26.46
CA SER A 542 11.28 54.39 25.90
C SER A 542 11.90 53.44 24.87
N SER A 543 12.24 54.04 23.74
CA SER A 543 12.78 53.45 22.53
C SER A 543 14.31 53.38 22.56
N LYS A 544 14.94 52.36 21.95
CA LYS A 544 16.30 52.48 21.38
C LYS A 544 16.63 51.42 20.31
N LYS A 545 16.70 51.92 19.07
CA LYS A 545 17.63 51.64 17.96
C LYS A 545 17.83 50.22 17.40
N LYS A 546 17.42 50.12 16.13
CA LYS A 546 17.88 49.23 15.04
C LYS A 546 19.41 49.03 15.00
N LYS A 547 19.83 47.77 14.82
CA LYS A 547 21.02 47.39 14.02
C LYS A 547 20.68 46.19 13.13
N THR A 548 20.72 46.45 11.83
CA THR A 548 20.70 45.48 10.72
C THR A 548 21.97 44.63 10.72
N LYS A 549 21.84 43.32 10.58
CA LYS A 549 22.96 42.42 10.19
C LYS A 549 22.46 41.39 9.18
N ALA A 550 23.06 41.42 8.00
CA ALA A 550 22.91 40.46 6.90
C ALA A 550 23.51 39.08 7.28
N PRO A 551 23.09 37.99 6.60
CA PRO A 551 23.54 36.65 6.92
C PRO A 551 24.97 36.41 6.43
N SER A 552 25.85 36.00 7.35
CA SER A 552 27.19 35.51 7.03
C SER A 552 27.11 34.13 6.38
N THR A 553 27.59 34.03 5.15
CA THR A 553 28.03 32.81 4.46
C THR A 553 28.97 31.99 5.36
N LYS A 554 28.53 30.80 5.80
CA LYS A 554 29.45 29.76 6.31
C LYS A 554 30.02 29.00 5.12
N SER A 555 31.23 29.38 4.75
CA SER A 555 32.17 28.62 3.93
C SER A 555 32.48 27.28 4.59
N ILE A 556 32.10 26.18 3.92
CA ILE A 556 32.51 24.81 4.27
C ILE A 556 33.96 24.67 3.79
N SER A 557 34.90 24.63 4.74
CA SER A 557 36.29 24.25 4.50
C SER A 557 36.36 22.76 4.15
N ILE A 558 36.51 22.46 2.86
CA ILE A 558 36.88 21.11 2.39
C ILE A 558 38.35 20.91 2.72
N LEU A 559 38.63 20.14 3.77
CA LEU A 559 39.97 19.61 4.03
C LEU A 559 40.28 18.57 2.94
N SER A 560 41.05 18.97 1.94
CA SER A 560 41.73 18.07 1.02
C SER A 560 42.81 17.30 1.78
N ARG A 561 42.53 16.07 2.21
CA ARG A 561 43.59 15.10 2.50
C ARG A 561 43.93 14.37 1.20
N THR A 562 45.13 14.65 0.73
CA THR A 562 45.84 13.97 -0.35
C THR A 562 45.93 12.47 -0.06
N THR A 563 45.69 11.68 -1.09
CA THR A 563 45.87 10.21 -1.12
C THR A 563 47.35 9.86 -0.98
N SER A 564 47.73 9.28 0.14
CA SER A 564 48.98 8.53 0.28
C SER A 564 48.86 7.55 1.43
N GLU A 565 48.19 6.41 1.22
CA GLU A 565 48.29 5.19 2.07
C GLU A 565 47.33 4.09 1.57
N PHE A 566 47.38 3.73 0.29
CA PHE A 566 46.75 2.49 -0.19
C PHE A 566 47.65 1.86 -1.25
N ASP A 567 48.46 0.91 -0.83
CA ASP A 567 49.22 0.05 -1.73
C ASP A 567 48.25 -1.03 -2.27
N THR A 568 47.83 -0.86 -3.53
CA THR A 568 47.13 -1.84 -4.39
C THR A 568 45.74 -2.33 -3.95
N CYS A 569 44.68 -1.95 -4.70
CA CYS A 569 43.39 -2.63 -4.70
C CYS A 569 43.33 -3.61 -5.88
N THR A 570 43.31 -4.92 -5.63
CA THR A 570 43.09 -5.94 -6.67
C THR A 570 41.61 -6.33 -6.71
N ALA A 571 40.99 -6.19 -7.89
CA ALA A 571 39.61 -6.58 -8.12
C ALA A 571 39.54 -8.08 -8.49
N GLU A 572 39.40 -8.95 -7.50
CA GLU A 572 39.33 -10.40 -7.75
C GLU A 572 37.91 -11.00 -7.82
N LYS A 573 36.82 -10.26 -7.57
CA LYS A 573 35.45 -10.80 -7.68
C LYS A 573 34.42 -9.79 -8.23
N PRO A 574 33.35 -10.27 -8.93
CA PRO A 574 32.50 -9.44 -9.77
C PRO A 574 31.65 -8.45 -8.98
N VAL A 575 31.51 -7.28 -9.60
CA VAL A 575 30.82 -6.06 -9.18
C VAL A 575 29.40 -6.33 -8.71
N GLU A 576 29.11 -6.05 -7.44
CA GLU A 576 27.72 -5.96 -6.96
C GLU A 576 27.21 -4.54 -7.24
N PHE A 577 26.38 -4.40 -8.27
CA PHE A 577 25.67 -3.17 -8.55
C PHE A 577 24.53 -3.04 -7.54
N ASP A 578 24.59 -2.05 -6.63
CA ASP A 578 23.45 -1.69 -5.78
C ASP A 578 22.41 -0.91 -6.63
N PRO A 579 21.28 -1.55 -7.01
CA PRO A 579 20.27 -0.92 -7.85
C PRO A 579 19.46 0.15 -7.11
N VAL A 580 19.59 0.22 -5.77
CA VAL A 580 18.78 1.09 -4.90
C VAL A 580 19.37 2.50 -4.83
N GLN A 581 20.70 2.65 -4.90
CA GLN A 581 21.38 3.95 -4.78
C GLN A 581 22.10 4.43 -6.06
N GLY A 582 22.28 3.56 -7.07
CA GLY A 582 23.01 3.92 -8.29
C GLY A 582 24.51 4.18 -8.06
N MET A 583 25.08 3.51 -7.07
CA MET A 583 26.49 3.63 -6.64
C MET A 583 27.28 2.37 -6.98
N LEU A 584 28.60 2.53 -7.14
CA LEU A 584 29.56 1.43 -7.30
C LEU A 584 30.38 1.32 -6.02
N CYS A 585 30.40 0.14 -5.39
CA CYS A 585 31.09 -0.10 -4.13
C CYS A 585 32.26 -1.06 -4.31
N TYR A 586 33.36 -0.78 -3.61
CA TYR A 586 34.57 -1.62 -3.54
C TYR A 586 34.79 -2.06 -2.09
N SER A 587 35.17 -3.32 -1.89
CA SER A 587 35.71 -3.81 -0.63
C SER A 587 37.23 -3.84 -0.71
N CYS A 588 37.89 -3.23 0.28
CA CYS A 588 39.35 -3.25 0.40
C CYS A 588 39.73 -4.03 1.66
N GLU A 589 40.68 -4.95 1.55
CA GLU A 589 41.34 -5.60 2.70
C GLU A 589 42.73 -4.98 2.86
N SER A 590 43.11 -4.57 4.07
CA SER A 590 44.48 -4.12 4.35
C SER A 590 45.24 -5.20 5.09
N GLN A 591 46.40 -5.61 4.59
CA GLN A 591 47.41 -6.29 5.38
C GLN A 591 48.44 -5.28 5.88
N LYS A 592 48.51 -5.04 7.20
CA LYS A 592 49.74 -4.64 7.91
C LYS A 592 49.59 -4.71 9.43
N GLU A 593 50.73 -4.97 10.08
CA GLU A 593 50.91 -5.40 11.46
C GLU A 593 50.50 -4.38 12.53
N ASN A 594 50.04 -4.93 13.65
CA ASN A 594 49.34 -4.29 14.75
C ASN A 594 50.34 -3.60 15.71
N SER A 595 50.23 -2.28 15.92
CA SER A 595 50.88 -1.61 17.05
C SER A 595 50.02 -0.45 17.55
N ASP A 596 48.92 -0.77 18.26
CA ASP A 596 48.38 0.03 19.37
C ASP A 596 47.19 -0.69 20.06
N CYS A 597 47.41 -1.92 20.51
CA CYS A 597 46.50 -2.61 21.44
C CYS A 597 47.20 -2.73 22.80
N GLN A 598 47.01 -1.74 23.69
CA GLN A 598 47.40 -1.89 25.09
C GLN A 598 46.24 -2.50 25.90
N ILE A 599 46.59 -3.53 26.66
CA ILE A 599 45.73 -4.44 27.43
C ILE A 599 45.48 -3.88 28.85
N ASN A 600 44.25 -4.00 29.34
CA ASN A 600 43.93 -3.93 30.77
C ASN A 600 44.11 -5.33 31.40
N PRO A 601 44.92 -5.55 32.46
CA PRO A 601 45.36 -6.89 32.87
C PRO A 601 44.33 -7.81 33.54
N ASN A 602 43.03 -7.48 33.60
CA ASN A 602 42.12 -8.14 34.53
C ASN A 602 40.81 -8.74 33.99
N GLN A 603 40.67 -9.09 32.71
CA GLN A 603 39.53 -9.92 32.27
C GLN A 603 39.87 -10.92 31.15
N THR A 604 39.49 -12.18 31.37
CA THR A 604 39.69 -13.36 30.54
C THR A 604 38.60 -13.48 29.45
N THR A 605 38.94 -13.20 28.19
CA THR A 605 38.47 -13.81 26.90
C THR A 605 38.80 -12.85 25.74
N SER A 606 39.66 -13.27 24.79
CA SER A 606 40.12 -12.43 23.67
C SER A 606 39.19 -12.47 22.47
N ILE A 607 38.77 -11.30 22.00
CA ILE A 607 38.00 -11.03 20.77
C ILE A 607 38.98 -10.85 19.61
N MET A 608 38.74 -11.50 18.46
CA MET A 608 39.43 -11.19 17.19
C MET A 608 38.80 -9.95 16.55
N CYS A 609 39.61 -8.97 16.14
CA CYS A 609 39.15 -7.79 15.39
C CYS A 609 39.33 -8.02 13.88
N GLU A 610 38.23 -8.16 13.14
CA GLU A 610 38.21 -7.98 11.67
C GLU A 610 37.60 -6.60 11.37
N THR A 611 38.27 -5.77 10.56
CA THR A 611 37.67 -4.54 10.02
C THR A 611 37.56 -4.66 8.50
N LYS A 612 36.34 -4.89 8.00
CA LYS A 612 36.00 -4.72 6.58
C LYS A 612 35.45 -3.31 6.39
N GLN A 613 36.04 -2.52 5.50
CA GLN A 613 35.48 -1.24 5.08
C GLN A 613 35.01 -1.30 3.62
N GLN A 614 33.78 -0.85 3.38
CA GLN A 614 33.23 -0.63 2.05
C GLN A 614 33.40 0.84 1.65
N ILE A 615 33.87 1.08 0.42
CA ILE A 615 33.97 2.41 -0.18
C ILE A 615 33.05 2.48 -1.39
N CYS A 616 32.06 3.37 -1.36
CA CYS A 616 31.05 3.52 -2.41
C CYS A 616 31.16 4.89 -3.10
N TYR A 617 31.13 4.89 -4.44
CA TYR A 617 31.15 6.11 -5.26
C TYR A 617 29.82 6.35 -5.97
N SER A 618 29.38 7.62 -6.02
CA SER A 618 28.25 8.02 -6.86
C SER A 618 28.69 8.17 -8.32
N LYS A 619 27.78 7.88 -9.27
CA LYS A 619 28.02 8.02 -10.72
C LYS A 619 28.46 9.44 -11.14
N LYS A 620 28.16 10.46 -10.33
CA LYS A 620 28.56 11.86 -10.53
C LYS A 620 30.03 12.13 -10.15
N ALA A 621 30.59 11.36 -9.21
CA ALA A 621 31.99 11.47 -8.78
C ALA A 621 32.97 10.89 -9.81
N ILE A 622 32.55 9.86 -10.55
CA ILE A 622 33.37 9.22 -11.60
C ILE A 622 33.65 10.18 -12.78
N ASN A 623 32.69 11.04 -13.12
CA ASN A 623 32.88 12.06 -14.17
C ASN A 623 33.78 13.24 -13.77
N VAL A 624 34.06 13.41 -12.47
CA VAL A 624 35.00 14.42 -11.97
C VAL A 624 36.40 13.82 -11.80
N ALA A 625 36.51 12.54 -11.41
CA ALA A 625 37.79 11.83 -11.34
C ALA A 625 38.41 11.54 -12.72
N GLY A 626 37.60 11.30 -13.76
CA GLY A 626 38.07 11.11 -15.13
C GLY A 626 38.69 12.34 -15.80
N LYS A 627 38.57 13.54 -15.21
CA LYS A 627 39.16 14.79 -15.72
C LYS A 627 40.41 15.27 -14.96
N LEU A 628 40.79 14.61 -13.84
CA LEU A 628 41.93 14.99 -13.01
C LEU A 628 43.17 14.08 -13.17
N LEU A 629 43.10 13.05 -14.02
CA LEU A 629 44.22 12.13 -14.32
C LEU A 629 44.97 12.46 -15.63
N GLN A 630 44.86 13.70 -16.12
CA GLN A 630 45.59 14.19 -17.31
C GLN A 630 46.57 15.33 -16.99
N PHE A 631 47.26 15.31 -15.85
CA PHE A 631 48.44 16.16 -15.65
C PHE A 631 49.42 15.51 -14.66
N SER A 632 50.29 14.63 -15.17
CA SER A 632 51.71 14.57 -14.80
C SER A 632 52.36 13.37 -15.46
N ARG A 633 53.25 13.64 -16.41
CA ARG A 633 54.58 13.03 -16.57
C ARG A 633 55.16 13.54 -17.89
N GLY A 634 55.96 14.58 -17.80
CA GLY A 634 56.91 14.90 -18.85
C GLY A 634 58.16 14.05 -18.64
N CYS A 635 58.53 13.26 -19.64
CA CYS A 635 59.92 13.04 -20.06
C CYS A 635 59.94 12.47 -21.49
N SER A 636 60.51 13.28 -22.39
CA SER A 636 61.20 12.95 -23.65
C SER A 636 60.42 12.43 -24.88
N MET A 637 60.48 13.24 -25.95
CA MET A 637 60.21 12.98 -27.38
C MET A 637 61.37 12.18 -28.03
N PRO A 638 61.20 11.46 -29.18
CA PRO A 638 60.94 12.06 -30.52
C PRO A 638 59.85 11.38 -31.40
N PRO A 639 59.35 12.06 -32.46
CA PRO A 639 58.31 11.57 -33.39
C PRO A 639 58.91 11.06 -34.73
N PRO A 640 58.13 10.86 -35.80
CA PRO A 640 57.27 9.72 -36.13
C PRO A 640 57.83 8.89 -37.31
N SER A 641 57.51 7.59 -37.41
CA SER A 641 57.75 6.83 -38.64
C SER A 641 56.50 6.07 -39.10
N THR A 642 56.07 6.48 -40.28
CA THR A 642 55.13 5.93 -41.26
C THR A 642 55.07 4.39 -41.38
N GLY A 643 53.85 3.86 -41.58
CA GLY A 643 53.54 2.55 -42.16
C GLY A 643 52.09 2.15 -41.86
N ASN A 644 51.13 2.32 -42.79
CA ASN A 644 50.61 1.29 -43.72
C ASN A 644 50.41 -0.08 -43.05
N LEU A 645 49.29 -0.82 -43.13
CA LEU A 645 48.22 -0.90 -44.13
C LEU A 645 47.13 -1.86 -43.56
N THR A 646 45.87 -1.60 -43.92
CA THR A 646 44.78 -2.54 -44.24
C THR A 646 44.72 -3.97 -43.67
N GLN A 647 43.51 -4.30 -43.17
CA GLN A 647 42.63 -5.48 -43.41
C GLN A 647 42.09 -6.02 -42.08
N GLN A 648 40.87 -6.53 -41.94
CA GLN A 648 39.62 -6.49 -42.69
C GLN A 648 38.60 -7.09 -41.70
N ALA A 649 37.36 -6.63 -41.73
CA ALA A 649 36.26 -7.39 -41.16
C ALA A 649 35.95 -8.64 -42.02
N GLN A 650 35.26 -9.60 -41.41
CA GLN A 650 34.46 -10.71 -41.96
C GLN A 650 35.09 -12.11 -41.91
N SER A 651 34.52 -12.95 -41.02
CA SER A 651 34.03 -14.28 -41.42
C SER A 651 32.94 -14.75 -40.46
N MET A 652 31.76 -15.01 -41.03
CA MET A 652 30.68 -15.83 -40.48
C MET A 652 31.16 -17.27 -40.21
N ALA A 653 30.54 -17.96 -39.24
CA ALA A 653 29.98 -19.31 -39.44
C ALA A 653 29.32 -19.86 -38.15
N LEU A 654 28.06 -20.25 -38.31
CA LEU A 654 27.34 -21.22 -37.49
C LEU A 654 27.89 -22.64 -37.74
N TRP A 655 27.96 -23.50 -36.72
CA TRP A 655 27.68 -24.95 -36.85
C TRP A 655 27.42 -25.63 -35.48
N PRO A 656 26.76 -26.81 -35.43
CA PRO A 656 25.78 -27.19 -34.42
C PRO A 656 26.10 -28.54 -33.71
N LEU A 657 25.21 -28.90 -32.77
CA LEU A 657 24.79 -30.25 -32.34
C LEU A 657 25.81 -31.40 -32.29
N GLN A 658 25.96 -32.02 -31.10
CA GLN A 658 25.77 -33.47 -30.98
C GLN A 658 25.46 -33.93 -29.54
N SER A 659 24.60 -34.93 -29.48
CA SER A 659 24.07 -35.70 -28.36
C SER A 659 24.96 -36.88 -27.95
N ASN A 660 24.56 -37.55 -26.85
CA ASN A 660 25.02 -38.80 -26.21
C ASN A 660 26.00 -38.54 -25.04
N GLU A 661 25.80 -39.02 -23.81
CA GLU A 661 25.01 -40.14 -23.25
C GLU A 661 24.17 -39.71 -22.03
#